data_AF-A0A939ZWQ3-F1
#
_entry.id   AF-A0A939ZWQ3-F1
#
_cell.length_a   1.000
_cell.length_b   1.000
_cell.length_c   1.000
_cell.angle_alpha   90.00
_cell.angle_beta   90.00
_cell.angle_gamma   90.00
#
_symmetry.space_group_name_H-M   'P 1'
#
loop_
_entity.id
_entity.type
_entity.pdbx_description
1 polymer ?
#
loop_
_entity_poly.entity_id
_entity_poly.type
_entity_poly.pdbx_seq_one_letter_code
_entity_poly.pdbx_strand_id
1 'polypeptide(L)'
;MTRLLLILLLCVLVPGALYAAQPAASITPSEKHGMDMTNVGDGEWTVEKADGRECWRLKEGSKFLYYSFDYPGSVSGDAWVVVDAYYSGAYIGFVELMHVSSTSLYNKSDGFGIAESGVWRRYALRMNSYDPEGGTMNYGNRLRLSIGGGDILVSRVEIYNEEPDMTDITDPNEFVAEKMKDITPAPAPGMSYCFGNNVTEAQAVMFRSLGVTSIESYVTWESVEGKEKDTWDWSQWDHQVKILQKYGLKWVPFLIVSPAYSTPGWFRASEEHVPCRCLEHGIDSKIESLWNPYLKAYIRRFLEAFEERYGKTGVIESVLLGIQGDFGEAIYSVSGGGWTFNVPGEYHNHLGFWCGDGYAREDFRQYVQKKYGTVGALNKAWHTSYSSFGEADYPFNSEAEIKAYRENIFTSPDTRRRYLDFTDWYRGSMTDLSEWWIKNTREVFGKDTDIYLCTGGHSAAELGGHFADQCRVAAKYGAGVRITNEGSDYALNLTVTRWVASSGKFYGALFGFEPAGTEDFYGIPARIYNATASGADQLHDYNTNVIGSEKTMDQQRKHFKYLFHTKPVVPIALWYPDVQMVMKWDDFLKKAEGLRDMFDFDFVDESMARRGALGRNKVLVIAHGYVMENDVAKKLAAWAKQGGRIIVMDVDRFQSVEGTSAPEDLLFPEGRPGGQYGKGYIYSVADREELKVRLTEILWKLGYPVYEIAENGLFVTQIEKDRLLVYSKNEEDRDITINYKGKKTVVSCEGKTITDIKL
;
A
#
# COMPACT_ATOMS: atom_id res chain seq x y z
N MET A 1 84.66 34.51 -42.80
CA MET A 1 83.70 33.85 -43.71
C MET A 1 82.43 33.55 -42.92
N THR A 2 81.46 34.48 -42.94
CA THR A 2 80.20 34.43 -43.73
C THR A 2 79.20 33.42 -43.17
N ARG A 3 78.26 33.83 -42.29
CA ARG A 3 76.91 34.44 -42.55
C ARG A 3 75.80 33.38 -42.68
N LEU A 4 74.91 33.31 -41.69
CA LEU A 4 73.44 33.48 -41.79
C LEU A 4 72.86 33.50 -40.35
N LEU A 5 72.63 34.67 -39.75
CA LEU A 5 71.33 35.37 -39.58
C LEU A 5 70.34 34.62 -38.66
N LEU A 6 70.30 34.91 -37.34
CA LEU A 6 69.57 36.00 -36.65
C LEU A 6 68.05 35.97 -36.89
N ILE A 7 67.30 35.36 -35.96
CA ILE A 7 66.10 35.91 -35.27
C ILE A 7 65.93 35.04 -34.00
N LEU A 8 66.16 35.68 -32.86
CA LEU A 8 66.03 35.13 -31.52
C LEU A 8 65.38 36.28 -30.74
N LEU A 9 64.07 36.25 -30.51
CA LEU A 9 63.39 37.16 -29.59
C LEU A 9 62.02 36.60 -29.15
N LEU A 10 61.89 36.43 -27.83
CA LEU A 10 60.69 36.24 -27.02
C LEU A 10 59.88 34.93 -27.16
N CYS A 11 60.38 33.87 -26.50
CA CYS A 11 59.50 32.96 -25.77
C CYS A 11 59.18 33.60 -24.41
N VAL A 12 58.03 34.27 -24.30
CA VAL A 12 57.41 34.51 -22.99
C VAL A 12 56.78 33.18 -22.59
N LEU A 13 57.44 32.45 -21.69
CA LEU A 13 56.80 31.45 -20.85
C LEU A 13 55.82 32.21 -19.94
N VAL A 14 54.56 32.32 -20.37
CA VAL A 14 53.46 32.58 -19.45
C VAL A 14 53.30 31.29 -18.63
N PRO A 15 53.45 31.33 -17.30
CA PRO A 15 53.04 30.20 -16.48
C PRO A 15 51.56 30.02 -16.76
N GLY A 16 51.15 28.82 -17.18
CA GLY A 16 49.74 28.47 -17.28
C GLY A 16 49.11 28.67 -15.91
N ALA A 17 48.48 29.83 -15.70
CA ALA A 17 47.43 29.94 -14.73
C ALA A 17 46.44 28.84 -15.11
N LEU A 18 46.22 27.88 -14.21
CA LEU A 18 45.01 27.07 -14.22
C LEU A 18 43.86 28.07 -14.28
N TYR A 19 43.35 28.36 -15.47
CA TYR A 19 42.12 29.09 -15.63
C TYR A 19 41.06 28.17 -15.06
N ALA A 20 40.59 28.47 -13.85
CA ALA A 20 39.38 27.84 -13.33
C ALA A 20 38.31 27.97 -14.41
N ALA A 21 37.66 26.85 -14.76
CA ALA A 21 36.60 26.85 -15.74
C ALA A 21 35.57 27.92 -15.34
N GLN A 22 35.21 28.81 -16.26
CA GLN A 22 34.14 29.78 -16.00
C GLN A 22 32.78 29.12 -16.24
N PRO A 23 31.75 29.51 -15.47
CA PRO A 23 30.42 28.96 -15.68
C PRO A 23 29.89 29.38 -17.05
N ALA A 24 29.32 28.41 -17.78
CA ALA A 24 28.61 28.64 -19.04
C ALA A 24 27.31 29.43 -18.82
N ALA A 25 26.72 29.34 -17.63
CA ALA A 25 25.59 30.14 -17.19
C ALA A 25 25.59 30.26 -15.66
N SER A 26 25.12 31.38 -15.11
CA SER A 26 25.01 31.58 -13.66
C SER A 26 23.88 32.54 -13.30
N ILE A 27 23.29 32.35 -12.13
CA ILE A 27 22.24 33.22 -11.60
C ILE A 27 22.38 33.40 -10.09
N THR A 28 22.11 34.63 -9.65
CA THR A 28 21.88 35.05 -8.26
C THR A 28 20.61 35.92 -8.23
N PRO A 29 20.04 36.25 -7.06
CA PRO A 29 18.87 37.14 -7.02
C PRO A 29 19.07 38.50 -7.69
N SER A 30 20.31 39.00 -7.75
CA SER A 30 20.65 40.31 -8.31
C SER A 30 21.30 40.28 -9.69
N GLU A 31 21.89 39.16 -10.09
CA GLU A 31 22.69 39.04 -11.33
C GLU A 31 22.33 37.78 -12.12
N LYS A 32 22.30 37.90 -13.46
CA LYS A 32 21.98 36.80 -14.38
C LYS A 32 22.98 36.77 -15.53
N HIS A 33 23.42 35.57 -15.89
CA HIS A 33 24.29 35.33 -17.03
C HIS A 33 23.87 34.04 -17.76
N GLY A 34 23.28 34.17 -18.95
CA GLY A 34 22.94 33.04 -19.81
C GLY A 34 21.81 32.12 -19.30
N MET A 35 21.19 32.46 -18.17
CA MET A 35 20.06 31.75 -17.59
C MET A 35 19.11 32.69 -16.85
N ASP A 36 17.85 32.29 -16.76
CA ASP A 36 16.80 32.97 -16.01
C ASP A 36 16.02 31.99 -15.13
N MET A 37 15.26 32.52 -14.16
CA MET A 37 14.38 31.77 -13.28
C MET A 37 12.91 32.15 -13.48
N THR A 38 12.05 31.14 -13.52
CA THR A 38 10.61 31.33 -13.59
C THR A 38 10.00 31.32 -12.18
N ASN A 39 9.11 32.27 -11.87
CA ASN A 39 8.40 32.37 -10.59
C ASN A 39 6.90 32.19 -10.84
N VAL A 40 6.42 30.94 -10.85
CA VAL A 40 5.02 30.61 -11.18
C VAL A 40 4.62 29.25 -10.60
N GLY A 41 3.35 29.11 -10.25
CA GLY A 41 2.72 27.83 -9.95
C GLY A 41 3.40 27.07 -8.80
N ASP A 42 3.79 25.82 -9.04
CA ASP A 42 4.48 24.99 -8.02
C ASP A 42 5.96 25.35 -7.83
N GLY A 43 6.43 26.44 -8.45
CA GLY A 43 7.76 27.01 -8.27
C GLY A 43 7.74 28.49 -7.94
N GLU A 44 6.74 28.95 -7.20
CA GLU A 44 6.74 30.32 -6.69
C GLU A 44 7.75 30.51 -5.56
N TRP A 45 8.47 31.64 -5.59
CA TRP A 45 9.48 32.02 -4.62
C TRP A 45 9.48 33.52 -4.29
N THR A 46 10.12 33.88 -3.18
CA THR A 46 10.41 35.25 -2.75
C THR A 46 11.90 35.45 -2.57
N VAL A 47 12.38 36.70 -2.76
CA VAL A 47 13.75 37.07 -2.41
C VAL A 47 13.79 37.54 -0.97
N GLU A 48 14.77 37.03 -0.22
CA GLU A 48 15.03 37.45 1.16
C GLU A 48 16.54 37.45 1.44
N LYS A 49 16.92 37.79 2.68
CA LYS A 49 18.31 37.71 3.14
C LYS A 49 18.47 36.69 4.25
N ALA A 50 19.39 35.75 4.06
CA ALA A 50 19.81 34.78 5.06
C ALA A 50 21.33 34.83 5.21
N ASP A 51 21.80 34.98 6.46
CA ASP A 51 23.22 35.14 6.80
C ASP A 51 23.93 36.20 5.90
N GLY A 52 23.26 37.35 5.71
CA GLY A 52 23.79 38.47 4.93
C GLY A 52 23.76 38.31 3.40
N ARG A 53 23.36 37.15 2.85
CA ARG A 53 23.26 36.91 1.39
C ARG A 53 21.82 36.98 0.91
N GLU A 54 21.60 37.59 -0.24
CA GLU A 54 20.30 37.50 -0.92
C GLU A 54 20.08 36.08 -1.44
N CYS A 55 18.88 35.56 -1.28
CA CYS A 55 18.53 34.19 -1.64
C CYS A 55 17.07 34.05 -2.04
N TRP A 56 16.76 32.96 -2.73
CA TRP A 56 15.41 32.53 -3.05
C TRP A 56 14.88 31.60 -1.96
N ARG A 57 13.69 31.92 -1.45
CA ARG A 57 12.86 31.06 -0.60
C ARG A 57 11.63 30.63 -1.38
N LEU A 58 11.36 29.33 -1.46
CA LEU A 58 10.10 28.84 -2.00
C LEU A 58 8.92 29.25 -1.11
N LYS A 59 7.81 29.68 -1.72
CA LYS A 59 6.57 29.91 -0.98
C LYS A 59 5.98 28.60 -0.48
N GLU A 60 5.12 28.70 0.53
CA GLU A 60 4.35 27.55 1.01
C GLU A 60 3.57 26.88 -0.14
N GLY A 61 3.73 25.56 -0.29
CA GLY A 61 3.13 24.77 -1.37
C GLY A 61 4.00 24.63 -2.63
N SER A 62 5.01 25.49 -2.82
CA SER A 62 5.98 25.35 -3.92
C SER A 62 7.06 24.33 -3.60
N LYS A 63 7.54 23.61 -4.63
CA LYS A 63 8.56 22.55 -4.50
C LYS A 63 9.72 22.69 -5.47
N PHE A 64 9.65 23.62 -6.44
CA PHE A 64 10.62 23.68 -7.52
C PHE A 64 11.20 25.08 -7.73
N LEU A 65 12.51 25.17 -7.93
CA LEU A 65 13.13 26.36 -8.55
C LEU A 65 13.34 26.04 -10.02
N TYR A 66 12.67 26.77 -10.91
CA TYR A 66 12.69 26.53 -12.35
C TYR A 66 13.67 27.45 -13.07
N TYR A 67 14.46 26.88 -13.97
CA TYR A 67 15.48 27.58 -14.73
C TYR A 67 15.29 27.40 -16.25
N SER A 68 15.50 28.49 -16.97
CA SER A 68 15.54 28.55 -18.43
C SER A 68 16.88 29.10 -18.90
N PHE A 69 17.25 28.81 -20.15
CA PHE A 69 18.49 29.30 -20.76
C PHE A 69 18.17 30.30 -21.85
N ASP A 70 18.92 31.40 -21.89
CA ASP A 70 18.74 32.45 -22.91
C ASP A 70 19.17 31.96 -24.31
N TYR A 71 20.10 31.02 -24.38
CA TYR A 71 20.64 30.45 -25.61
C TYR A 71 20.59 28.91 -25.58
N PRO A 72 19.64 28.27 -26.28
CA PRO A 72 19.63 26.82 -26.46
C PRO A 72 20.94 26.38 -27.14
N GLY A 73 21.75 25.55 -26.47
CA GLY A 73 22.99 24.98 -27.02
C GLY A 73 24.30 25.45 -26.38
N SER A 74 24.30 26.40 -25.42
CA SER A 74 25.51 26.72 -24.63
C SER A 74 25.90 25.63 -23.63
N VAL A 75 24.95 24.76 -23.30
CA VAL A 75 25.09 23.57 -22.44
C VAL A 75 24.40 22.42 -23.16
N SER A 76 25.10 21.30 -23.35
CA SER A 76 24.57 20.08 -23.97
C SER A 76 25.40 18.87 -23.53
N GLY A 77 24.78 17.72 -23.35
CA GLY A 77 25.46 16.51 -22.89
C GLY A 77 25.67 16.51 -21.38
N ASP A 78 26.82 16.00 -20.94
CA ASP A 78 27.18 15.96 -19.52
C ASP A 78 27.69 17.33 -19.06
N ALA A 79 27.17 17.81 -17.93
CA ALA A 79 27.53 19.10 -17.34
C ALA A 79 27.45 19.04 -15.81
N TRP A 80 27.89 20.10 -15.14
CA TRP A 80 27.84 20.25 -13.69
C TRP A 80 26.98 21.44 -13.30
N VAL A 81 26.13 21.25 -12.30
CA VAL A 81 25.32 22.30 -11.69
C VAL A 81 25.85 22.53 -10.29
N VAL A 82 26.33 23.74 -10.01
CA VAL A 82 26.84 24.12 -8.70
C VAL A 82 25.82 25.00 -8.00
N VAL A 83 25.48 24.65 -6.76
CA VAL A 83 24.41 25.29 -5.98
C VAL A 83 24.96 25.76 -4.64
N ASP A 84 24.79 27.05 -4.34
CA ASP A 84 24.98 27.58 -2.98
C ASP A 84 23.64 27.46 -2.24
N ALA A 85 23.60 26.62 -1.22
CA ALA A 85 22.42 26.35 -0.42
C ALA A 85 22.64 26.64 1.06
N TYR A 86 21.59 27.12 1.71
CA TYR A 86 21.49 27.33 3.14
C TYR A 86 20.26 26.60 3.65
N TYR A 87 20.33 26.06 4.86
CA TYR A 87 19.21 25.37 5.46
C TYR A 87 19.01 25.81 6.90
N SER A 88 17.81 26.35 7.17
CA SER A 88 17.33 26.80 8.48
C SER A 88 16.33 25.83 9.13
N GLY A 89 15.97 24.75 8.43
CA GLY A 89 15.00 23.80 8.96
C GLY A 89 15.56 22.98 10.13
N ALA A 90 14.64 22.36 10.88
CA ALA A 90 14.99 21.50 12.01
C ALA A 90 15.41 20.07 11.60
N TYR A 91 15.32 19.73 10.31
CA TYR A 91 15.44 18.36 9.80
C TYR A 91 16.47 18.22 8.68
N ILE A 92 16.41 17.14 7.90
CA ILE A 92 17.21 16.97 6.70
C ILE A 92 16.35 17.41 5.51
N GLY A 93 16.74 18.50 4.86
CA GLY A 93 16.28 18.85 3.53
C GLY A 93 17.06 18.11 2.45
N PHE A 94 16.52 18.06 1.24
CA PHE A 94 17.21 17.54 0.06
C PHE A 94 16.91 18.40 -1.17
N VAL A 95 17.89 18.42 -2.07
CA VAL A 95 17.79 19.06 -3.39
C VAL A 95 18.07 17.99 -4.44
N GLU A 96 17.16 17.84 -5.40
CA GLU A 96 17.32 16.94 -6.55
C GLU A 96 17.34 17.75 -7.85
N LEU A 97 18.31 17.46 -8.72
CA LEU A 97 18.39 18.04 -10.05
C LEU A 97 17.50 17.28 -11.02
N MET A 98 16.59 18.00 -11.68
CA MET A 98 15.80 17.48 -12.79
C MET A 98 16.01 18.32 -14.04
N HIS A 99 16.14 17.66 -15.19
CA HIS A 99 16.38 18.34 -16.45
C HIS A 99 15.79 17.56 -17.64
N VAL A 100 15.71 18.23 -18.78
CA VAL A 100 15.31 17.59 -20.04
C VAL A 100 16.45 16.76 -20.63
N SER A 101 16.09 15.66 -21.28
CA SER A 101 16.97 14.78 -22.04
C SER A 101 16.24 14.31 -23.30
N SER A 102 16.95 13.66 -24.21
CA SER A 102 16.35 13.10 -25.44
C SER A 102 15.31 12.01 -25.18
N THR A 103 15.27 11.44 -23.98
CA THR A 103 14.38 10.31 -23.62
C THR A 103 13.37 10.63 -22.52
N SER A 104 13.52 11.77 -21.82
CA SER A 104 12.64 12.16 -20.72
C SER A 104 12.65 13.67 -20.52
N LEU A 105 11.45 14.24 -20.36
CA LEU A 105 11.26 15.63 -19.97
C LEU A 105 11.66 15.89 -18.50
N TYR A 106 11.68 14.85 -17.66
CA TYR A 106 11.93 14.95 -16.22
C TYR A 106 13.05 13.99 -15.80
N ASN A 107 14.16 13.99 -16.53
CA ASN A 107 15.30 13.16 -16.17
C ASN A 107 15.84 13.59 -14.81
N LYS A 108 15.86 12.68 -13.84
CA LYS A 108 16.45 12.91 -12.52
C LYS A 108 17.92 12.52 -12.59
N SER A 109 18.81 13.44 -12.24
CA SER A 109 20.26 13.18 -12.13
C SER A 109 20.68 13.18 -10.66
N ASP A 110 21.73 13.91 -10.30
CA ASP A 110 22.24 13.95 -8.93
C ASP A 110 21.39 14.82 -7.99
N GLY A 111 21.62 14.65 -6.69
CA GLY A 111 21.06 15.46 -5.63
C GLY A 111 21.92 15.43 -4.36
N PHE A 112 21.61 16.27 -3.39
CA PHE A 112 22.28 16.29 -2.09
C PHE A 112 21.27 16.46 -0.95
N GLY A 113 21.63 15.93 0.23
CA GLY A 113 20.95 16.23 1.48
C GLY A 113 21.65 17.38 2.21
N ILE A 114 20.90 18.19 2.94
CA ILE A 114 21.39 19.27 3.81
C ILE A 114 20.62 19.23 5.12
N ALA A 115 21.29 19.28 6.26
CA ALA A 115 20.61 19.45 7.55
C ALA A 115 21.35 20.48 8.39
N GLU A 116 20.57 21.15 9.22
CA GLU A 116 20.90 22.25 10.13
C GLU A 116 22.37 22.69 10.07
N SER A 117 22.68 23.57 9.12
CA SER A 117 24.03 24.08 8.97
C SER A 117 24.15 25.48 9.52
N GLY A 118 23.08 26.29 9.50
CA GLY A 118 23.17 27.72 9.82
C GLY A 118 24.25 28.46 9.02
N VAL A 119 24.80 27.83 7.98
CA VAL A 119 25.93 28.26 7.16
C VAL A 119 25.67 27.89 5.72
N TRP A 120 26.09 28.78 4.82
CA TRP A 120 26.06 28.53 3.38
C TRP A 120 27.03 27.41 3.01
N ARG A 121 26.55 26.45 2.23
CA ARG A 121 27.31 25.33 1.68
C ARG A 121 27.20 25.35 0.16
N ARG A 122 28.24 24.85 -0.51
CA ARG A 122 28.31 24.79 -1.96
C ARG A 122 28.35 23.33 -2.39
N TYR A 123 27.47 22.94 -3.30
CA TYR A 123 27.35 21.56 -3.77
C TYR A 123 27.50 21.51 -5.28
N ALA A 124 28.14 20.45 -5.79
CA ALA A 124 28.21 20.18 -7.22
C ALA A 124 27.37 18.95 -7.54
N LEU A 125 26.50 19.08 -8.53
CA LEU A 125 25.58 18.05 -9.00
C LEU A 125 25.92 17.72 -10.45
N ARG A 126 26.04 16.44 -10.80
CA ARG A 126 26.22 16.05 -12.19
C ARG A 126 24.88 16.05 -12.91
N MET A 127 24.86 16.66 -14.09
CA MET A 127 23.75 16.67 -15.03
C MET A 127 24.13 15.79 -16.22
N ASN A 128 23.52 14.61 -16.34
CA ASN A 128 23.91 13.64 -17.37
C ASN A 128 22.98 13.69 -18.56
N SER A 129 23.52 13.66 -19.78
CA SER A 129 22.70 13.59 -21.01
C SER A 129 21.66 14.71 -21.15
N TYR A 130 22.02 15.95 -20.76
CA TYR A 130 21.16 17.11 -20.97
C TYR A 130 20.98 17.36 -22.47
N ASP A 131 19.73 17.47 -22.91
CA ASP A 131 19.39 17.76 -24.29
C ASP A 131 18.49 19.01 -24.36
N PRO A 132 19.02 20.18 -24.77
CA PRO A 132 18.23 21.40 -24.87
C PRO A 132 17.12 21.33 -25.93
N GLU A 133 17.20 20.38 -26.87
CA GLU A 133 16.18 20.12 -27.90
C GLU A 133 15.15 19.06 -27.46
N GLY A 134 15.37 18.38 -26.34
CA GLY A 134 14.49 17.33 -25.80
C GLY A 134 13.10 17.78 -25.34
N GLY A 135 12.74 19.05 -25.57
CA GLY A 135 11.46 19.65 -25.18
C GLY A 135 11.56 20.60 -23.97
N THR A 136 10.43 20.81 -23.29
CA THR A 136 10.34 21.65 -22.09
C THR A 136 9.51 20.98 -21.01
N MET A 137 9.90 21.21 -19.75
CA MET A 137 9.15 20.89 -18.54
C MET A 137 8.01 21.89 -18.30
N ASN A 138 7.37 21.78 -17.13
CA ASN A 138 6.42 22.75 -16.61
C ASN A 138 6.89 24.19 -16.85
N TYR A 139 5.95 25.00 -17.34
CA TYR A 139 6.13 26.43 -17.60
C TYR A 139 7.25 26.77 -18.60
N GLY A 140 7.63 25.83 -19.48
CA GLY A 140 8.60 26.07 -20.55
C GLY A 140 10.07 25.95 -20.12
N ASN A 141 10.34 25.45 -18.92
CA ASN A 141 11.69 25.35 -18.36
C ASN A 141 12.43 24.10 -18.82
N ARG A 142 13.76 24.08 -18.70
CA ARG A 142 14.62 22.95 -19.13
C ARG A 142 15.46 22.37 -18.00
N LEU A 143 15.53 23.06 -16.88
CA LEU A 143 16.19 22.62 -15.66
C LEU A 143 15.34 23.05 -14.46
N ARG A 144 15.27 22.21 -13.42
CA ARG A 144 14.71 22.59 -12.13
C ARG A 144 15.44 21.93 -10.98
N LEU A 145 15.51 22.63 -9.85
CA LEU A 145 15.86 22.03 -8.57
C LEU A 145 14.56 21.68 -7.85
N SER A 146 14.39 20.39 -7.53
CA SER A 146 13.32 19.90 -6.67
C SER A 146 13.78 19.95 -5.23
N ILE A 147 13.08 20.71 -4.40
CA ILE A 147 13.41 20.93 -3.00
C ILE A 147 12.40 20.19 -2.12
N GLY A 148 12.90 19.38 -1.19
CA GLY A 148 12.06 18.66 -0.22
C GLY A 148 12.66 18.65 1.18
N GLY A 149 11.84 18.36 2.19
CA GLY A 149 12.31 18.14 3.57
C GLY A 149 12.65 19.39 4.40
N GLY A 150 12.12 20.57 4.08
CA GLY A 150 12.17 21.76 4.94
C GLY A 150 12.57 23.05 4.24
N ASP A 151 13.09 24.01 5.01
CA ASP A 151 13.41 25.36 4.56
C ASP A 151 14.81 25.50 3.93
N ILE A 152 14.94 25.06 2.67
CA ILE A 152 16.16 25.23 1.88
C ILE A 152 16.10 26.54 1.10
N LEU A 153 17.13 27.35 1.28
CA LEU A 153 17.36 28.60 0.57
C LEU A 153 18.48 28.43 -0.44
N VAL A 154 18.34 29.01 -1.62
CA VAL A 154 19.37 28.98 -2.67
C VAL A 154 19.78 30.42 -2.98
N SER A 155 21.08 30.72 -2.93
CA SER A 155 21.59 32.06 -3.26
C SER A 155 22.23 32.14 -4.64
N ARG A 156 22.65 31.00 -5.19
CA ARG A 156 23.38 30.95 -6.45
C ARG A 156 23.24 29.59 -7.12
N VAL A 157 23.09 29.61 -8.43
CA VAL A 157 23.23 28.43 -9.29
C VAL A 157 24.16 28.76 -10.45
N GLU A 158 25.09 27.86 -10.73
CA GLU A 158 26.06 27.97 -11.82
C GLU A 158 26.10 26.66 -12.62
N ILE A 159 26.40 26.75 -13.92
CA ILE A 159 26.52 25.58 -14.79
C ILE A 159 27.85 25.58 -15.48
N TYR A 160 28.51 24.42 -15.49
CA TYR A 160 29.80 24.20 -16.12
C TYR A 160 29.71 23.05 -17.11
N ASN A 161 30.30 23.22 -18.31
CA ASN A 161 30.39 22.15 -19.32
C ASN A 161 31.52 21.14 -18.99
N GLU A 162 32.38 21.46 -18.02
CA GLU A 162 33.46 20.63 -17.51
C GLU A 162 33.38 20.61 -15.98
N GLU A 163 34.16 19.73 -15.34
CA GLU A 163 34.20 19.65 -13.88
C GLU A 163 34.68 20.99 -13.28
N PRO A 164 33.91 21.60 -12.35
CA PRO A 164 34.29 22.86 -11.72
C PRO A 164 35.44 22.65 -10.73
N ASP A 165 35.97 23.75 -10.18
CA ASP A 165 36.90 23.65 -9.06
C ASP A 165 36.18 23.04 -7.84
N MET A 166 36.64 21.86 -7.43
CA MET A 166 36.05 21.08 -6.34
C MET A 166 36.56 21.48 -4.95
N THR A 167 37.50 22.44 -4.86
CA THR A 167 38.16 22.79 -3.59
C THR A 167 37.19 23.29 -2.50
N ASP A 168 36.18 24.07 -2.89
CA ASP A 168 35.15 24.62 -1.97
C ASP A 168 33.81 23.87 -2.05
N ILE A 169 33.77 22.74 -2.76
CA ILE A 169 32.57 21.92 -2.88
C ILE A 169 32.45 21.02 -1.65
N THR A 170 31.30 21.10 -1.00
CA THR A 170 30.93 20.23 0.12
C THR A 170 30.66 18.84 -0.41
N ASP A 171 31.37 17.83 0.12
CA ASP A 171 31.07 16.42 -0.17
C ASP A 171 29.73 16.06 0.50
N PRO A 172 28.69 15.68 -0.29
CA PRO A 172 27.43 15.24 0.28
C PRO A 172 27.60 14.07 1.26
N ASN A 173 28.62 13.21 1.07
CA ASN A 173 28.85 12.02 1.90
C ASN A 173 29.40 12.35 3.30
N GLU A 174 30.16 13.44 3.47
CA GLU A 174 30.69 13.85 4.78
C GLU A 174 29.55 14.21 5.74
N PHE A 175 28.52 14.86 5.19
CA PHE A 175 27.30 15.21 5.90
C PHE A 175 26.45 13.99 6.29
N VAL A 176 26.32 13.02 5.38
CA VAL A 176 25.65 11.74 5.67
C VAL A 176 26.26 11.05 6.88
N ALA A 177 27.59 10.94 6.91
CA ALA A 177 28.30 10.23 7.97
C ALA A 177 28.12 10.89 9.35
N GLU A 178 27.93 12.21 9.40
CA GLU A 178 27.69 12.94 10.63
C GLU A 178 26.26 12.71 11.17
N LYS A 179 25.24 12.84 10.32
CA LYS A 179 23.83 12.65 10.73
C LYS A 179 23.44 11.18 10.92
N MET A 180 24.19 10.23 10.34
CA MET A 180 24.03 8.80 10.64
C MET A 180 24.27 8.46 12.13
N LYS A 181 24.79 9.38 12.95
CA LYS A 181 24.96 9.16 14.40
C LYS A 181 23.67 9.37 15.22
N ASP A 182 22.72 10.15 14.70
CA ASP A 182 21.46 10.51 15.39
C ASP A 182 20.23 9.76 14.83
N ILE A 183 20.45 8.58 14.23
CA ILE A 183 19.40 7.79 13.55
C ILE A 183 18.31 7.37 14.53
N THR A 184 17.04 7.62 14.17
CA THR A 184 15.91 6.97 14.82
C THR A 184 16.10 5.46 14.70
N PRO A 185 16.22 4.70 15.80
CA PRO A 185 16.48 3.27 15.71
C PRO A 185 15.41 2.60 14.85
N ALA A 186 15.77 1.54 14.13
CA ALA A 186 14.77 0.76 13.40
C ALA A 186 13.67 0.26 14.35
N PRO A 187 12.48 -0.10 13.83
CA PRO A 187 11.44 -0.70 14.65
C PRO A 187 11.97 -1.93 15.40
N ALA A 188 11.29 -2.31 16.48
CA ALA A 188 11.63 -3.54 17.19
C ALA A 188 11.56 -4.75 16.25
N PRO A 189 12.38 -5.81 16.46
CA PRO A 189 12.36 -7.00 15.62
C PRO A 189 10.93 -7.57 15.42
N GLY A 190 10.61 -7.95 14.18
CA GLY A 190 9.28 -8.42 13.79
C GLY A 190 8.35 -7.32 13.24
N MET A 191 8.84 -6.08 13.13
CA MET A 191 8.13 -5.00 12.45
C MET A 191 9.07 -4.36 11.40
N SER A 192 8.60 -4.26 10.16
CA SER A 192 9.28 -3.50 9.10
C SER A 192 8.56 -2.18 8.82
N TYR A 193 9.32 -1.17 8.44
CA TYR A 193 8.79 0.14 8.03
C TYR A 193 9.33 0.47 6.64
N CYS A 194 8.46 0.36 5.64
CA CYS A 194 8.83 0.40 4.23
C CYS A 194 8.36 1.68 3.58
N PHE A 195 9.22 2.33 2.79
CA PHE A 195 8.81 3.45 1.94
C PHE A 195 8.68 3.06 0.47
N GLY A 196 7.60 3.49 -0.18
CA GLY A 196 7.40 3.33 -1.61
C GLY A 196 8.20 4.33 -2.46
N ASN A 197 8.49 3.92 -3.69
CA ASN A 197 9.27 4.58 -4.74
C ASN A 197 10.78 4.34 -4.68
N ASN A 198 11.41 4.38 -5.86
CA ASN A 198 12.87 4.39 -5.99
C ASN A 198 13.47 5.56 -5.22
N VAL A 199 14.68 5.34 -4.70
CA VAL A 199 15.35 6.28 -3.82
C VAL A 199 16.61 6.82 -4.48
N THR A 200 16.85 8.12 -4.30
CA THR A 200 18.15 8.75 -4.61
C THR A 200 19.10 8.62 -3.43
N GLU A 201 20.39 8.86 -3.63
CA GLU A 201 21.37 8.82 -2.54
C GLU A 201 21.00 9.78 -1.39
N ALA A 202 20.55 10.99 -1.71
CA ALA A 202 20.11 11.98 -0.73
C ALA A 202 18.89 11.51 0.08
N GLN A 203 17.89 10.93 -0.59
CA GLN A 203 16.69 10.43 0.07
C GLN A 203 16.98 9.22 0.97
N ALA A 204 17.91 8.34 0.58
CA ALA A 204 18.25 7.14 1.35
C ALA A 204 18.72 7.48 2.78
N VAL A 205 19.48 8.57 2.91
CA VAL A 205 19.97 9.09 4.20
C VAL A 205 18.82 9.56 5.08
N MET A 206 17.91 10.35 4.50
CA MET A 206 16.73 10.85 5.18
C MET A 206 15.85 9.71 5.66
N PHE A 207 15.56 8.73 4.80
CA PHE A 207 14.72 7.58 5.12
C PHE A 207 15.34 6.77 6.25
N ARG A 208 16.65 6.53 6.20
CA ARG A 208 17.35 5.85 7.29
C ARG A 208 17.22 6.60 8.61
N SER A 209 17.31 7.93 8.60
CA SER A 209 17.14 8.77 9.80
C SER A 209 15.74 8.71 10.43
N LEU A 210 14.73 8.30 9.65
CA LEU A 210 13.33 8.17 10.07
C LEU A 210 12.99 6.74 10.54
N GLY A 211 13.98 5.85 10.61
CA GLY A 211 13.79 4.46 11.03
C GLY A 211 13.27 3.54 9.92
N VAL A 212 13.26 3.98 8.66
CA VAL A 212 12.89 3.15 7.51
C VAL A 212 13.84 1.96 7.40
N THR A 213 13.27 0.77 7.24
CA THR A 213 14.01 -0.50 7.12
C THR A 213 14.27 -0.83 5.66
N SER A 214 13.29 -0.57 4.80
CA SER A 214 13.33 -0.96 3.40
C SER A 214 12.69 0.05 2.46
N ILE A 215 13.05 -0.06 1.18
CA ILE A 215 12.44 0.67 0.07
C ILE A 215 11.71 -0.31 -0.83
N GLU A 216 10.52 0.07 -1.28
CA GLU A 216 9.78 -0.68 -2.26
C GLU A 216 9.90 -0.10 -3.66
N SER A 217 10.11 -1.01 -4.62
CA SER A 217 10.20 -0.65 -6.03
C SER A 217 9.37 -1.60 -6.89
N TYR A 218 8.66 -1.02 -7.87
CA TYR A 218 7.89 -1.77 -8.86
C TYR A 218 8.83 -2.40 -9.87
N VAL A 219 9.00 -3.72 -9.79
CA VAL A 219 9.74 -4.53 -10.75
C VAL A 219 8.72 -5.27 -11.61
N THR A 220 8.37 -4.67 -12.74
CA THR A 220 7.41 -5.25 -13.68
C THR A 220 8.11 -6.13 -14.69
N TRP A 221 7.41 -7.12 -15.24
CA TRP A 221 7.94 -7.89 -16.36
C TRP A 221 8.36 -7.01 -17.54
N GLU A 222 7.56 -5.99 -17.87
CA GLU A 222 7.88 -4.99 -18.89
C GLU A 222 9.16 -4.20 -18.58
N SER A 223 9.40 -3.80 -17.33
CA SER A 223 10.57 -2.97 -17.01
C SER A 223 11.88 -3.73 -17.12
N VAL A 224 11.84 -5.06 -17.08
CA VAL A 224 13.05 -5.91 -17.14
C VAL A 224 13.19 -6.69 -18.43
N GLU A 225 12.13 -6.88 -19.22
CA GLU A 225 12.15 -7.69 -20.45
C GLU A 225 11.32 -7.05 -21.58
N GLY A 226 11.15 -5.73 -21.56
CA GLY A 226 10.20 -5.07 -22.46
C GLY A 226 10.62 -4.94 -23.92
N LYS A 227 11.94 -4.95 -24.21
CA LYS A 227 12.46 -4.76 -25.57
C LYS A 227 12.11 -5.94 -26.48
N GLU A 228 12.43 -7.15 -26.05
CA GLU A 228 12.19 -8.39 -26.77
C GLU A 228 12.28 -9.59 -25.81
N LYS A 229 11.72 -10.73 -26.22
CA LYS A 229 11.76 -11.97 -25.45
C LYS A 229 13.22 -12.44 -25.25
N ASP A 230 13.52 -12.84 -24.01
CA ASP A 230 14.80 -13.33 -23.50
C ASP A 230 15.94 -12.28 -23.44
N THR A 231 15.62 -11.00 -23.58
CA THR A 231 16.58 -9.88 -23.44
C THR A 231 16.29 -9.07 -22.17
N TRP A 232 17.01 -9.40 -21.10
CA TRP A 232 16.83 -8.78 -19.79
C TRP A 232 17.61 -7.47 -19.61
N ASP A 233 16.96 -6.42 -19.09
CA ASP A 233 17.55 -5.14 -18.71
C ASP A 233 17.33 -4.85 -17.23
N TRP A 234 18.39 -5.08 -16.43
CA TRP A 234 18.36 -4.91 -14.98
C TRP A 234 19.01 -3.60 -14.51
N SER A 235 19.43 -2.74 -15.44
CA SER A 235 20.30 -1.59 -15.17
C SER A 235 19.75 -0.63 -14.11
N GLN A 236 18.44 -0.34 -14.18
CA GLN A 236 17.74 0.49 -13.20
C GLN A 236 17.81 -0.11 -11.78
N TRP A 237 17.59 -1.41 -11.65
CA TRP A 237 17.55 -2.10 -10.36
C TRP A 237 18.94 -2.34 -9.79
N ASP A 238 19.93 -2.58 -10.64
CA ASP A 238 21.33 -2.63 -10.21
C ASP A 238 21.78 -1.31 -9.58
N HIS A 239 21.34 -0.19 -10.15
CA HIS A 239 21.61 1.13 -9.59
C HIS A 239 20.90 1.32 -8.24
N GLN A 240 19.62 0.98 -8.14
CA GLN A 240 18.88 1.07 -6.88
C GLN A 240 19.49 0.19 -5.78
N VAL A 241 19.81 -1.08 -6.07
CA VAL A 241 20.42 -2.00 -5.11
C VAL A 241 21.77 -1.47 -4.59
N LYS A 242 22.59 -0.84 -5.45
CA LYS A 242 23.84 -0.20 -5.01
C LYS A 242 23.60 0.92 -4.00
N ILE A 243 22.59 1.77 -4.23
CA ILE A 243 22.22 2.83 -3.29
C ILE A 243 21.76 2.21 -1.96
N LEU A 244 20.83 1.25 -2.00
CA LEU A 244 20.29 0.62 -0.79
C LEU A 244 21.40 -0.03 0.06
N GLN A 245 22.30 -0.78 -0.57
CA GLN A 245 23.45 -1.39 0.11
C GLN A 245 24.41 -0.34 0.69
N LYS A 246 24.71 0.74 -0.05
CA LYS A 246 25.58 1.82 0.41
C LYS A 246 25.06 2.48 1.70
N TYR A 247 23.75 2.65 1.81
CA TYR A 247 23.10 3.35 2.94
C TYR A 247 22.48 2.41 3.99
N GLY A 248 22.70 1.10 3.88
CA GLY A 248 22.22 0.11 4.86
C GLY A 248 20.70 -0.04 4.91
N LEU A 249 20.01 0.26 3.80
CA LEU A 249 18.59 0.00 3.61
C LEU A 249 18.39 -1.37 2.94
N LYS A 250 17.25 -2.00 3.23
CA LYS A 250 16.81 -3.21 2.55
C LYS A 250 15.86 -2.89 1.39
N TRP A 251 15.48 -3.92 0.66
CA TRP A 251 14.63 -3.81 -0.52
C TRP A 251 13.38 -4.69 -0.40
N VAL A 252 12.25 -4.13 -0.81
CA VAL A 252 10.99 -4.84 -1.05
C VAL A 252 10.69 -4.76 -2.54
N PRO A 253 11.22 -5.68 -3.37
CA PRO A 253 10.82 -5.74 -4.77
C PRO A 253 9.34 -6.12 -4.88
N PHE A 254 8.54 -5.26 -5.50
CA PHE A 254 7.19 -5.59 -5.92
C PHE A 254 7.27 -6.23 -7.30
N LEU A 255 7.20 -7.56 -7.35
CA LEU A 255 7.29 -8.34 -8.58
C LEU A 255 5.91 -8.41 -9.22
N ILE A 256 5.74 -7.82 -10.40
CA ILE A 256 4.43 -7.61 -11.01
C ILE A 256 4.37 -8.22 -12.42
N VAL A 257 3.37 -9.06 -12.62
CA VAL A 257 3.04 -9.68 -13.92
C VAL A 257 1.52 -9.72 -14.04
N SER A 258 0.98 -9.53 -15.26
CA SER A 258 -0.46 -9.59 -15.63
C SER A 258 -1.17 -8.23 -15.80
N PRO A 259 -1.00 -7.22 -14.92
CA PRO A 259 -1.54 -5.88 -15.18
C PRO A 259 -1.07 -5.36 -16.54
N ALA A 260 -1.93 -4.60 -17.23
CA ALA A 260 -1.67 -4.16 -18.59
C ALA A 260 -0.32 -3.41 -18.74
N TYR A 261 0.08 -2.61 -17.75
CA TYR A 261 1.35 -1.87 -17.75
C TYR A 261 2.58 -2.75 -17.47
N SER A 262 2.37 -3.92 -16.89
CA SER A 262 3.44 -4.85 -16.53
C SER A 262 3.75 -5.86 -17.62
N THR A 263 2.82 -6.11 -18.55
CA THR A 263 2.99 -7.09 -19.61
C THR A 263 3.85 -6.51 -20.75
N PRO A 264 4.83 -7.25 -21.29
CA PRO A 264 5.60 -6.75 -22.42
C PRO A 264 4.83 -6.57 -23.72
N GLY A 265 5.22 -5.56 -24.51
CA GLY A 265 4.62 -5.30 -25.82
C GLY A 265 4.70 -6.49 -26.77
N TRP A 266 5.83 -7.20 -26.78
CA TRP A 266 6.03 -8.40 -27.61
C TRP A 266 5.14 -9.56 -27.18
N PHE A 267 4.85 -9.72 -25.88
CA PHE A 267 3.95 -10.76 -25.38
C PHE A 267 2.51 -10.44 -25.74
N ARG A 268 2.06 -9.20 -25.52
CA ARG A 268 0.71 -8.74 -25.90
C ARG A 268 0.42 -8.90 -27.40
N ALA A 269 1.44 -8.82 -28.25
CA ALA A 269 1.31 -9.00 -29.69
C ALA A 269 1.32 -10.49 -30.14
N SER A 270 1.59 -11.42 -29.22
CA SER A 270 1.71 -12.86 -29.51
C SER A 270 0.37 -13.59 -29.39
N GLU A 271 0.31 -14.82 -29.92
CA GLU A 271 -0.86 -15.71 -29.77
C GLU A 271 -1.02 -16.27 -28.34
N GLU A 272 -0.03 -16.08 -27.48
CA GLU A 272 -0.07 -16.51 -26.07
C GLU A 272 -0.74 -15.46 -25.16
N HIS A 273 -1.02 -14.27 -25.67
CA HIS A 273 -1.81 -13.25 -24.97
C HIS A 273 -3.28 -13.65 -24.93
N VAL A 274 -3.83 -13.73 -23.71
CA VAL A 274 -5.27 -13.97 -23.50
C VAL A 274 -5.78 -12.88 -22.57
N PRO A 275 -6.50 -11.86 -23.07
CA PRO A 275 -6.97 -10.77 -22.25
C PRO A 275 -8.14 -11.20 -21.36
N CYS A 276 -8.26 -10.56 -20.19
CA CYS A 276 -9.52 -10.53 -19.46
C CYS A 276 -10.61 -9.92 -20.34
N ARG A 277 -11.79 -10.55 -20.36
CA ARG A 277 -12.97 -10.02 -21.07
C ARG A 277 -14.04 -9.62 -20.08
N CYS A 278 -14.53 -8.38 -20.22
CA CYS A 278 -15.64 -7.85 -19.45
C CYS A 278 -16.92 -8.65 -19.76
N LEU A 279 -17.58 -9.19 -18.73
CA LEU A 279 -18.83 -9.94 -18.88
C LEU A 279 -20.00 -9.01 -19.20
N GLU A 280 -19.98 -7.79 -18.68
CA GLU A 280 -21.03 -6.77 -18.86
C GLU A 280 -21.13 -6.29 -20.31
N HIS A 281 -19.97 -5.99 -20.91
CA HIS A 281 -19.88 -5.33 -22.21
C HIS A 281 -19.38 -6.23 -23.34
N GLY A 282 -18.78 -7.39 -23.01
CA GLY A 282 -18.11 -8.23 -24.00
C GLY A 282 -16.93 -7.53 -24.67
N ILE A 283 -16.21 -6.68 -23.94
CA ILE A 283 -15.04 -5.95 -24.43
C ILE A 283 -13.79 -6.51 -23.73
N ASP A 284 -12.74 -6.75 -24.50
CA ASP A 284 -11.46 -7.20 -23.95
C ASP A 284 -10.72 -6.03 -23.28
N SER A 285 -10.11 -6.32 -22.13
CA SER A 285 -9.12 -5.45 -21.51
C SER A 285 -7.75 -5.65 -22.17
N LYS A 286 -6.72 -4.99 -21.64
CA LYS A 286 -5.31 -5.31 -21.89
C LYS A 286 -4.63 -6.02 -20.72
N ILE A 287 -5.36 -6.26 -19.63
CA ILE A 287 -4.93 -7.06 -18.49
C ILE A 287 -5.05 -8.55 -18.87
N GLU A 288 -4.07 -9.39 -18.52
CA GLU A 288 -4.16 -10.83 -18.80
C GLU A 288 -5.30 -11.49 -18.02
N SER A 289 -5.96 -12.46 -18.65
CA SER A 289 -6.85 -13.40 -17.99
C SER A 289 -6.04 -14.29 -17.06
N LEU A 290 -6.49 -14.44 -15.81
CA LEU A 290 -5.87 -15.40 -14.88
C LEU A 290 -6.02 -16.86 -15.34
N TRP A 291 -6.96 -17.10 -16.27
CA TRP A 291 -7.19 -18.39 -16.91
C TRP A 291 -6.31 -18.59 -18.16
N ASN A 292 -5.42 -17.65 -18.50
CA ASN A 292 -4.45 -17.80 -19.57
C ASN A 292 -3.52 -19.02 -19.28
N PRO A 293 -3.53 -20.09 -20.11
CA PRO A 293 -2.73 -21.28 -19.87
C PRO A 293 -1.22 -21.07 -20.04
N TYR A 294 -0.80 -20.00 -20.74
CA TYR A 294 0.60 -19.71 -21.05
C TYR A 294 1.28 -18.83 -19.99
N LEU A 295 0.52 -17.98 -19.30
CA LEU A 295 1.04 -16.94 -18.41
C LEU A 295 1.91 -17.48 -17.27
N LYS A 296 1.53 -18.61 -16.68
CA LYS A 296 2.22 -19.21 -15.53
C LYS A 296 3.68 -19.58 -15.84
N ALA A 297 4.00 -19.98 -17.08
CA ALA A 297 5.38 -20.28 -17.45
C ALA A 297 6.26 -19.02 -17.47
N TYR A 298 5.73 -17.91 -18.00
CA TYR A 298 6.44 -16.62 -18.06
C TYR A 298 6.68 -16.02 -16.68
N ILE A 299 5.67 -16.09 -15.82
CA ILE A 299 5.82 -15.74 -14.42
C ILE A 299 7.00 -16.47 -13.79
N ARG A 300 7.07 -17.80 -13.94
CA ARG A 300 8.09 -18.60 -13.27
C ARG A 300 9.48 -18.23 -13.77
N ARG A 301 9.62 -18.03 -15.08
CA ARG A 301 10.85 -17.53 -15.70
C ARG A 301 11.29 -16.18 -15.13
N PHE A 302 10.36 -15.24 -14.96
CA PHE A 302 10.65 -13.94 -14.36
C PHE A 302 11.13 -14.06 -12.90
N LEU A 303 10.47 -14.90 -12.08
CA LEU A 303 10.88 -15.15 -10.70
C LEU A 303 12.30 -15.76 -10.63
N GLU A 304 12.59 -16.75 -11.47
CA GLU A 304 13.90 -17.42 -11.52
C GLU A 304 15.01 -16.45 -11.97
N ALA A 305 14.78 -15.65 -13.02
CA ALA A 305 15.74 -14.65 -13.48
C ALA A 305 16.01 -13.56 -12.44
N PHE A 306 14.98 -13.15 -11.69
CA PHE A 306 15.12 -12.20 -10.60
C PHE A 306 15.95 -12.78 -9.43
N GLU A 307 15.62 -14.00 -8.99
CA GLU A 307 16.33 -14.65 -7.88
C GLU A 307 17.79 -14.92 -8.22
N GLU A 308 18.09 -15.38 -9.44
CA GLU A 308 19.46 -15.63 -9.90
C GLU A 308 20.33 -14.36 -9.74
N ARG A 309 19.75 -13.19 -10.05
CA ARG A 309 20.44 -11.92 -9.98
C ARG A 309 20.55 -11.36 -8.57
N TYR A 310 19.46 -11.35 -7.81
CA TYR A 310 19.36 -10.59 -6.56
C TYR A 310 19.29 -11.45 -5.29
N GLY A 311 18.93 -12.73 -5.39
CA GLY A 311 18.65 -13.61 -4.24
C GLY A 311 19.81 -13.72 -3.25
N LYS A 312 21.06 -13.63 -3.73
CA LYS A 312 22.28 -13.77 -2.90
C LYS A 312 22.89 -12.43 -2.46
N THR A 313 22.28 -11.30 -2.80
CA THR A 313 22.83 -9.97 -2.49
C THR A 313 22.64 -9.57 -1.02
N GLY A 314 21.75 -10.25 -0.30
CA GLY A 314 21.38 -9.91 1.08
C GLY A 314 20.61 -8.60 1.24
N VAL A 315 20.19 -7.95 0.14
CA VAL A 315 19.49 -6.66 0.17
C VAL A 315 17.99 -6.82 0.43
N ILE A 316 17.39 -7.97 0.10
CA ILE A 316 15.94 -8.19 0.18
C ILE A 316 15.50 -8.32 1.66
N GLU A 317 14.51 -7.52 2.07
CA GLU A 317 13.79 -7.69 3.35
C GLU A 317 12.59 -8.63 3.16
N SER A 318 11.80 -8.39 2.13
CA SER A 318 10.68 -9.25 1.74
C SER A 318 10.37 -9.09 0.25
N VAL A 319 9.69 -10.06 -0.37
CA VAL A 319 9.17 -9.93 -1.74
C VAL A 319 7.68 -9.61 -1.67
N LEU A 320 7.24 -8.61 -2.43
CA LEU A 320 5.83 -8.33 -2.64
C LEU A 320 5.40 -8.83 -4.02
N LEU A 321 4.21 -9.40 -4.09
CA LEU A 321 3.68 -10.06 -5.26
C LEU A 321 2.48 -9.29 -5.82
N GLY A 322 2.60 -8.79 -7.07
CA GLY A 322 1.48 -8.14 -7.79
C GLY A 322 0.84 -8.95 -8.93
N ILE A 323 -0.29 -9.63 -8.69
CA ILE A 323 -0.83 -10.67 -9.59
C ILE A 323 -1.72 -10.21 -10.74
N GLN A 324 -2.51 -9.14 -10.57
CA GLN A 324 -3.55 -8.75 -11.53
C GLN A 324 -4.07 -7.33 -11.21
N GLY A 325 -5.31 -7.02 -11.60
CA GLY A 325 -5.92 -5.72 -11.39
C GLY A 325 -5.26 -4.59 -12.17
N ASP A 326 -5.63 -3.36 -11.82
CA ASP A 326 -5.09 -2.16 -12.47
C ASP A 326 -3.71 -1.79 -11.92
N PHE A 327 -3.44 -2.12 -10.65
CA PHE A 327 -2.25 -1.70 -9.91
C PHE A 327 -1.36 -2.84 -9.44
N GLY A 328 -1.70 -4.10 -9.74
CA GLY A 328 -0.98 -5.29 -9.25
C GLY A 328 -1.68 -6.00 -8.10
N GLU A 329 -2.78 -5.48 -7.57
CA GLU A 329 -3.48 -6.07 -6.44
C GLU A 329 -4.14 -7.41 -6.80
N ALA A 330 -4.31 -8.29 -5.81
CA ALA A 330 -5.01 -9.56 -5.92
C ALA A 330 -6.55 -9.42 -6.00
N ILE A 331 -6.99 -8.60 -6.96
CA ILE A 331 -8.37 -8.28 -7.33
C ILE A 331 -8.45 -8.06 -8.85
N TYR A 332 -9.65 -8.06 -9.40
CA TYR A 332 -9.90 -7.70 -10.80
C TYR A 332 -9.95 -6.17 -10.99
N SER A 333 -9.99 -5.74 -12.26
CA SER A 333 -9.97 -4.33 -12.65
C SER A 333 -11.15 -3.54 -12.10
N VAL A 334 -10.90 -2.27 -11.76
CA VAL A 334 -11.81 -1.34 -11.10
C VAL A 334 -11.83 0.03 -11.76
N SER A 335 -10.66 0.64 -11.99
CA SER A 335 -10.57 2.06 -12.39
C SER A 335 -9.19 2.45 -12.95
N GLY A 336 -8.56 1.59 -13.74
CA GLY A 336 -7.29 1.90 -14.42
C GLY A 336 -7.25 3.30 -15.05
N GLY A 337 -6.07 3.92 -15.05
CA GLY A 337 -5.87 5.29 -15.51
C GLY A 337 -4.49 5.86 -15.21
N GLY A 338 -4.25 7.07 -15.68
CA GLY A 338 -3.00 7.81 -15.44
C GLY A 338 -1.77 7.04 -15.93
N TRP A 339 -0.81 6.83 -15.02
CA TRP A 339 0.47 6.18 -15.36
C TRP A 339 0.32 4.74 -15.86
N THR A 340 -0.77 4.05 -15.49
CA THR A 340 -1.03 2.66 -15.95
C THR A 340 -1.31 2.58 -17.45
N PHE A 341 -1.56 3.70 -18.14
CA PHE A 341 -1.73 3.77 -19.60
C PHE A 341 -0.44 4.10 -20.35
N ASN A 342 0.64 4.47 -19.66
CA ASN A 342 1.88 4.92 -20.30
C ASN A 342 2.48 3.87 -21.25
N VAL A 343 2.41 2.59 -20.85
CA VAL A 343 2.93 1.47 -21.63
C VAL A 343 1.89 0.89 -22.60
N PRO A 344 0.69 0.48 -22.15
CA PRO A 344 -0.24 -0.23 -23.03
C PRO A 344 -1.14 0.70 -23.84
N GLY A 345 -1.13 2.02 -23.58
CA GLY A 345 -2.19 2.94 -23.99
C GLY A 345 -3.50 2.71 -23.23
N GLU A 346 -4.53 3.48 -23.53
CA GLU A 346 -5.86 3.30 -22.92
C GLU A 346 -6.42 1.88 -23.16
N TYR A 347 -7.13 1.34 -22.17
CA TYR A 347 -7.77 0.03 -22.23
C TYR A 347 -9.07 -0.01 -21.41
N HIS A 348 -9.94 -0.96 -21.74
CA HIS A 348 -11.22 -1.12 -21.03
C HIS A 348 -11.00 -1.60 -19.59
N ASN A 349 -11.51 -0.81 -18.64
CA ASN A 349 -11.44 -1.05 -17.21
C ASN A 349 -12.69 -0.43 -16.54
N HIS A 350 -13.18 -1.07 -15.49
CA HIS A 350 -14.26 -0.63 -14.60
C HIS A 350 -14.51 -1.75 -13.56
N LEU A 351 -15.16 -1.41 -12.44
CA LEU A 351 -15.69 -2.42 -11.53
C LEU A 351 -16.71 -3.32 -12.25
N GLY A 352 -16.45 -4.63 -12.28
CA GLY A 352 -17.30 -5.60 -13.00
C GLY A 352 -16.73 -7.02 -12.93
N PHE A 353 -17.37 -7.94 -13.65
CA PHE A 353 -16.94 -9.33 -13.75
C PHE A 353 -16.05 -9.56 -14.99
N TRP A 354 -14.78 -9.83 -14.76
CA TRP A 354 -13.75 -9.97 -15.79
C TRP A 354 -13.51 -11.44 -16.18
N CYS A 355 -14.59 -12.16 -16.46
CA CYS A 355 -14.60 -13.60 -16.76
C CYS A 355 -15.36 -13.96 -18.04
N GLY A 356 -15.49 -13.02 -18.98
CA GLY A 356 -16.20 -13.21 -20.24
C GLY A 356 -15.48 -14.10 -21.26
N ASP A 357 -14.21 -14.45 -21.02
CA ASP A 357 -13.37 -15.20 -21.95
C ASP A 357 -13.69 -16.72 -21.95
N GLY A 358 -13.25 -17.41 -23.00
CA GLY A 358 -13.57 -18.83 -23.20
C GLY A 358 -12.90 -19.77 -22.18
N TYR A 359 -11.71 -19.42 -21.67
CA TYR A 359 -11.00 -20.23 -20.68
C TYR A 359 -11.68 -20.12 -19.31
N ALA A 360 -12.12 -18.91 -18.94
CA ALA A 360 -12.91 -18.68 -17.73
C ALA A 360 -14.20 -19.51 -17.71
N ARG A 361 -14.94 -19.53 -18.82
CA ARG A 361 -16.20 -20.30 -18.92
C ARG A 361 -15.98 -21.80 -18.78
N GLU A 362 -14.90 -22.32 -19.36
CA GLU A 362 -14.56 -23.74 -19.25
C GLU A 362 -14.13 -24.11 -17.84
N ASP A 363 -13.31 -23.27 -17.19
CA ASP A 363 -12.91 -23.46 -15.79
C ASP A 363 -14.13 -23.45 -14.85
N PHE A 364 -15.09 -22.54 -15.07
CA PHE A 364 -16.35 -22.53 -14.33
C PHE A 364 -17.15 -23.84 -14.47
N ARG A 365 -17.25 -24.37 -15.70
CA ARG A 365 -17.94 -25.65 -15.96
C ARG A 365 -17.28 -26.80 -15.21
N GLN A 366 -15.95 -26.82 -15.16
CA GLN A 366 -15.19 -27.82 -14.40
C GLN A 366 -15.41 -27.67 -12.90
N TYR A 367 -15.45 -26.44 -12.38
CA TYR A 367 -15.77 -26.15 -10.99
C TYR A 367 -17.15 -26.69 -10.60
N VAL A 368 -18.20 -26.39 -11.39
CA VAL A 368 -19.57 -26.86 -11.06
C VAL A 368 -19.70 -28.38 -11.22
N GLN A 369 -19.03 -28.97 -12.20
CA GLN A 369 -18.96 -30.42 -12.34
C GLN A 369 -18.34 -31.07 -11.10
N LYS A 370 -17.23 -30.51 -10.60
CA LYS A 370 -16.57 -30.99 -9.38
C LYS A 370 -17.45 -30.80 -8.14
N LYS A 371 -18.14 -29.66 -8.02
CA LYS A 371 -18.99 -29.35 -6.86
C LYS A 371 -20.20 -30.26 -6.76
N TYR A 372 -20.87 -30.55 -7.88
CA TYR A 372 -22.15 -31.25 -7.89
C TYR A 372 -22.05 -32.74 -8.26
N GLY A 373 -20.99 -33.16 -8.96
CA GLY A 373 -20.76 -34.53 -9.40
C GLY A 373 -21.71 -35.04 -10.50
N THR A 374 -22.99 -34.67 -10.45
CA THR A 374 -24.01 -35.03 -11.45
C THR A 374 -24.84 -33.81 -11.88
N VAL A 375 -25.28 -33.81 -13.14
CA VAL A 375 -26.13 -32.73 -13.70
C VAL A 375 -27.49 -32.68 -12.98
N GLY A 376 -28.00 -33.83 -12.53
CA GLY A 376 -29.24 -33.87 -11.73
C GLY A 376 -29.11 -33.13 -10.39
N ALA A 377 -27.95 -33.23 -9.71
CA ALA A 377 -27.69 -32.48 -8.48
C ALA A 377 -27.56 -30.98 -8.75
N LEU A 378 -26.87 -30.60 -9.84
CA LEU A 378 -26.77 -29.21 -10.29
C LEU A 378 -28.16 -28.62 -10.59
N ASN A 379 -28.95 -29.30 -11.43
CA ASN A 379 -30.30 -28.88 -11.80
C ASN A 379 -31.21 -28.71 -10.58
N LYS A 380 -31.10 -29.60 -9.59
CA LYS A 380 -31.82 -29.47 -8.33
C LYS A 380 -31.40 -28.23 -7.53
N ALA A 381 -30.10 -27.94 -7.47
CA ALA A 381 -29.57 -26.83 -6.68
C ALA A 381 -29.81 -25.46 -7.34
N TRP A 382 -29.79 -25.40 -8.67
CA TRP A 382 -29.92 -24.16 -9.43
C TRP A 382 -31.31 -23.95 -10.02
N HIS A 383 -32.22 -24.90 -9.83
CA HIS A 383 -33.56 -24.90 -10.44
C HIS A 383 -33.50 -24.79 -11.97
N THR A 384 -32.55 -25.52 -12.58
CA THR A 384 -32.33 -25.58 -14.04
C THR A 384 -32.70 -26.95 -14.62
N SER A 385 -32.59 -27.09 -15.94
CA SER A 385 -32.88 -28.33 -16.68
C SER A 385 -31.79 -28.68 -17.70
N TYR A 386 -30.53 -28.51 -17.31
CA TYR A 386 -29.40 -28.80 -18.19
C TYR A 386 -29.33 -30.29 -18.55
N SER A 387 -28.97 -30.58 -19.80
CA SER A 387 -28.73 -31.94 -20.29
C SER A 387 -27.31 -32.45 -19.97
N SER A 388 -26.37 -31.53 -19.81
CA SER A 388 -24.95 -31.79 -19.53
C SER A 388 -24.32 -30.63 -18.76
N PHE A 389 -23.13 -30.84 -18.19
CA PHE A 389 -22.35 -29.74 -17.57
C PHE A 389 -21.88 -28.70 -18.59
N GLY A 390 -21.79 -29.03 -19.88
CA GLY A 390 -21.42 -28.09 -20.94
C GLY A 390 -22.45 -26.98 -21.17
N GLU A 391 -23.69 -27.18 -20.71
CA GLU A 391 -24.75 -26.16 -20.75
C GLU A 391 -24.76 -25.25 -19.52
N ALA A 392 -23.98 -25.58 -18.47
CA ALA A 392 -23.89 -24.73 -17.30
C ALA A 392 -23.26 -23.38 -17.68
N ASP A 393 -23.88 -22.31 -17.22
CA ASP A 393 -23.47 -20.94 -17.52
C ASP A 393 -23.63 -20.03 -16.30
N TYR A 394 -23.03 -18.84 -16.36
CA TYR A 394 -23.11 -17.81 -15.32
C TYR A 394 -24.57 -17.40 -15.03
N PRO A 395 -24.88 -16.89 -13.83
CA PRO A 395 -26.24 -16.41 -13.50
C PRO A 395 -26.73 -15.27 -14.40
N PHE A 396 -25.83 -14.59 -15.10
CA PHE A 396 -26.07 -13.47 -16.01
C PHE A 396 -24.96 -13.39 -17.07
N ASN A 397 -25.24 -12.76 -18.21
CA ASN A 397 -24.31 -12.55 -19.32
C ASN A 397 -24.33 -11.11 -19.86
N SER A 398 -24.98 -10.18 -19.17
CA SER A 398 -24.99 -8.75 -19.54
C SER A 398 -25.21 -7.86 -18.32
N GLU A 399 -24.87 -6.57 -18.47
CA GLU A 399 -25.12 -5.54 -17.45
C GLU A 399 -26.60 -5.48 -17.01
N ALA A 400 -27.53 -5.55 -17.97
CA ALA A 400 -28.96 -5.50 -17.69
C ALA A 400 -29.43 -6.69 -16.84
N GLU A 401 -28.91 -7.88 -17.11
CA GLU A 401 -29.20 -9.09 -16.31
C GLU A 401 -28.58 -9.01 -14.92
N ILE A 402 -27.36 -8.50 -14.78
CA ILE A 402 -26.71 -8.27 -13.48
C ILE A 402 -27.57 -7.33 -12.62
N LYS A 403 -28.03 -6.22 -13.20
CA LYS A 403 -28.88 -5.26 -12.50
C LYS A 403 -30.19 -5.91 -12.04
N ALA A 404 -30.90 -6.58 -12.96
CA ALA A 404 -32.15 -7.27 -12.63
C ALA A 404 -31.95 -8.35 -11.56
N TYR A 405 -30.81 -9.04 -11.58
CA TYR A 405 -30.46 -10.04 -10.59
C TYR A 405 -30.29 -9.43 -9.19
N ARG A 406 -29.53 -8.33 -9.07
CA ARG A 406 -29.28 -7.63 -7.80
C ARG A 406 -30.53 -7.06 -7.15
N GLU A 407 -31.48 -6.58 -7.96
CA GLU A 407 -32.75 -6.04 -7.47
C GLU A 407 -33.63 -7.13 -6.82
N ASN A 408 -33.48 -8.39 -7.24
CA ASN A 408 -34.37 -9.49 -6.84
C ASN A 408 -33.71 -10.56 -5.96
N ILE A 409 -32.41 -10.50 -5.70
CA ILE A 409 -31.65 -11.56 -5.01
C ILE A 409 -32.18 -11.88 -3.60
N PHE A 410 -32.70 -10.88 -2.88
CA PHE A 410 -33.29 -11.10 -1.55
C PHE A 410 -34.74 -11.57 -1.60
N THR A 411 -35.48 -11.27 -2.67
CA THR A 411 -36.88 -11.71 -2.84
C THR A 411 -37.01 -13.04 -3.59
N SER A 412 -35.90 -13.56 -4.15
CA SER A 412 -35.87 -14.77 -4.98
C SER A 412 -34.86 -15.81 -4.45
N PRO A 413 -35.17 -16.54 -3.36
CA PRO A 413 -34.24 -17.51 -2.76
C PRO A 413 -33.69 -18.57 -3.73
N ASP A 414 -34.52 -19.02 -4.67
CA ASP A 414 -34.18 -20.06 -5.66
C ASP A 414 -32.99 -19.66 -6.56
N THR A 415 -32.70 -18.37 -6.71
CA THR A 415 -31.61 -17.89 -7.56
C THR A 415 -30.30 -17.70 -6.82
N ARG A 416 -30.33 -17.60 -5.47
CA ARG A 416 -29.17 -17.24 -4.64
C ARG A 416 -28.04 -18.27 -4.74
N ARG A 417 -28.39 -19.57 -4.73
CA ARG A 417 -27.39 -20.66 -4.77
C ARG A 417 -26.51 -20.60 -6.02
N ARG A 418 -27.11 -20.36 -7.19
CA ARG A 418 -26.35 -20.24 -8.45
C ARG A 418 -25.38 -19.06 -8.44
N TYR A 419 -25.78 -17.94 -7.87
CA TYR A 419 -24.91 -16.77 -7.77
C TYR A 419 -23.81 -16.95 -6.73
N LEU A 420 -24.12 -17.50 -5.55
CA LEU A 420 -23.09 -17.82 -4.57
C LEU A 420 -22.08 -18.83 -5.12
N ASP A 421 -22.52 -19.81 -5.91
CA ASP A 421 -21.58 -20.72 -6.57
C ASP A 421 -20.69 -20.02 -7.60
N PHE A 422 -21.25 -19.07 -8.35
CA PHE A 422 -20.50 -18.24 -9.30
C PHE A 422 -19.47 -17.34 -8.60
N THR A 423 -19.87 -16.67 -7.51
CA THR A 423 -18.96 -15.79 -6.77
C THR A 423 -17.93 -16.57 -5.97
N ASP A 424 -18.28 -17.73 -5.40
CA ASP A 424 -17.35 -18.68 -4.80
C ASP A 424 -16.27 -19.10 -5.81
N TRP A 425 -16.67 -19.44 -7.05
CA TRP A 425 -15.74 -19.79 -8.11
C TRP A 425 -14.86 -18.61 -8.53
N TYR A 426 -15.47 -17.44 -8.74
CA TYR A 426 -14.76 -16.26 -9.23
C TYR A 426 -13.71 -15.78 -8.21
N ARG A 427 -14.09 -15.68 -6.92
CA ARG A 427 -13.16 -15.35 -5.83
C ARG A 427 -12.16 -16.47 -5.55
N GLY A 428 -12.61 -17.72 -5.68
CA GLY A 428 -11.77 -18.91 -5.58
C GLY A 428 -10.68 -18.92 -6.63
N SER A 429 -10.97 -18.52 -7.87
CA SER A 429 -10.01 -18.49 -8.98
C SER A 429 -8.89 -17.47 -8.74
N MET A 430 -9.22 -16.28 -8.22
CA MET A 430 -8.23 -15.29 -7.79
C MET A 430 -7.37 -15.81 -6.63
N THR A 431 -7.99 -16.49 -5.66
CA THR A 431 -7.28 -17.11 -4.53
C THR A 431 -6.37 -18.25 -4.98
N ASP A 432 -6.78 -19.05 -5.96
CA ASP A 432 -6.00 -20.17 -6.50
C ASP A 432 -4.79 -19.66 -7.31
N LEU A 433 -4.94 -18.57 -8.08
CA LEU A 433 -3.80 -17.91 -8.70
C LEU A 433 -2.84 -17.36 -7.63
N SER A 434 -3.38 -16.69 -6.60
CA SER A 434 -2.59 -16.16 -5.48
C SER A 434 -1.80 -17.27 -4.79
N GLU A 435 -2.44 -18.39 -4.45
CA GLU A 435 -1.79 -19.56 -3.85
C GLU A 435 -0.69 -20.11 -4.76
N TRP A 436 -0.97 -20.26 -6.05
CA TRP A 436 0.00 -20.75 -7.02
C TRP A 436 1.22 -19.84 -7.08
N TRP A 437 1.02 -18.52 -7.07
CA TRP A 437 2.11 -17.56 -7.13
C TRP A 437 2.98 -17.58 -5.87
N ILE A 438 2.35 -17.50 -4.69
CA ILE A 438 3.03 -17.60 -3.40
C ILE A 438 3.86 -18.89 -3.33
N LYS A 439 3.27 -20.03 -3.74
CA LYS A 439 3.96 -21.32 -3.76
C LYS A 439 5.20 -21.29 -4.66
N ASN A 440 5.08 -20.79 -5.90
CA ASN A 440 6.21 -20.77 -6.83
C ASN A 440 7.30 -19.80 -6.38
N THR A 441 6.93 -18.63 -5.84
CA THR A 441 7.89 -17.71 -5.23
C THR A 441 8.61 -18.38 -4.05
N ARG A 442 7.89 -19.09 -3.17
CA ARG A 442 8.50 -19.82 -2.05
C ARG A 442 9.45 -20.93 -2.52
N GLU A 443 9.14 -21.61 -3.62
CA GLU A 443 10.03 -22.61 -4.23
C GLU A 443 11.32 -21.99 -4.78
N VAL A 444 11.24 -20.80 -5.37
CA VAL A 444 12.38 -20.09 -5.98
C VAL A 444 13.27 -19.43 -4.91
N PHE A 445 12.68 -18.66 -3.99
CA PHE A 445 13.43 -17.85 -3.01
C PHE A 445 13.81 -18.63 -1.73
N GLY A 446 13.25 -19.82 -1.52
CA GLY A 446 13.48 -20.60 -0.30
C GLY A 446 12.73 -20.04 0.91
N LYS A 447 12.98 -20.59 2.09
CA LYS A 447 12.16 -20.37 3.31
C LYS A 447 12.48 -19.10 4.10
N ASP A 448 13.63 -18.48 3.87
CA ASP A 448 14.16 -17.41 4.73
C ASP A 448 13.74 -16.00 4.24
N THR A 449 13.07 -15.91 3.09
CA THR A 449 12.54 -14.66 2.54
C THR A 449 11.07 -14.50 2.90
N ASP A 450 10.68 -13.40 3.53
CA ASP A 450 9.26 -13.10 3.71
C ASP A 450 8.62 -12.78 2.36
N ILE A 451 7.39 -13.27 2.15
CA ILE A 451 6.63 -13.10 0.89
C ILE A 451 5.28 -12.52 1.25
N TYR A 452 4.88 -11.44 0.60
CA TYR A 452 3.56 -10.83 0.77
C TYR A 452 2.81 -10.82 -0.56
N LEU A 453 1.54 -11.20 -0.52
CA LEU A 453 0.58 -10.94 -1.59
C LEU A 453 0.05 -9.51 -1.44
N CYS A 454 0.17 -8.68 -2.48
CA CYS A 454 -0.51 -7.40 -2.52
C CYS A 454 -1.99 -7.60 -2.83
N THR A 455 -2.88 -7.02 -2.03
CA THR A 455 -4.34 -7.00 -2.29
C THR A 455 -4.92 -5.67 -1.84
N GLY A 456 -6.16 -5.38 -2.24
CA GLY A 456 -6.80 -4.10 -1.96
C GLY A 456 -8.29 -4.09 -2.20
N GLY A 457 -8.86 -2.90 -2.09
CA GLY A 457 -10.28 -2.66 -2.30
C GLY A 457 -11.16 -3.13 -1.14
N HIS A 458 -12.46 -3.20 -1.37
CA HIS A 458 -13.44 -3.51 -0.32
C HIS A 458 -14.04 -4.91 -0.47
N SER A 459 -13.46 -5.80 -1.29
CA SER A 459 -13.90 -7.20 -1.45
C SER A 459 -15.36 -7.43 -1.88
N ALA A 460 -16.01 -6.45 -2.52
CA ALA A 460 -17.23 -6.71 -3.28
C ALA A 460 -17.03 -7.85 -4.29
N ALA A 461 -18.10 -8.57 -4.66
CA ALA A 461 -18.01 -9.79 -5.45
C ALA A 461 -17.25 -9.59 -6.78
N GLU A 462 -17.44 -8.45 -7.43
CA GLU A 462 -16.80 -8.03 -8.68
C GLU A 462 -15.28 -7.91 -8.57
N LEU A 463 -14.77 -7.55 -7.39
CA LEU A 463 -13.32 -7.45 -7.13
C LEU A 463 -12.65 -8.82 -7.09
N GLY A 464 -13.38 -9.91 -6.87
CA GLY A 464 -12.82 -11.26 -6.79
C GLY A 464 -11.92 -11.53 -5.57
N GLY A 465 -11.70 -10.54 -4.70
CA GLY A 465 -10.92 -10.72 -3.47
C GLY A 465 -11.73 -11.42 -2.37
N HIS A 466 -11.15 -12.45 -1.74
CA HIS A 466 -11.62 -12.98 -0.45
C HIS A 466 -10.47 -12.97 0.55
N PHE A 467 -10.40 -11.92 1.37
CA PHE A 467 -9.21 -11.63 2.17
C PHE A 467 -8.87 -12.73 3.19
N ALA A 468 -9.88 -13.34 3.84
CA ALA A 468 -9.60 -14.45 4.75
C ALA A 468 -9.03 -15.69 4.05
N ASP A 469 -9.50 -16.02 2.84
CA ASP A 469 -9.00 -17.16 2.09
C ASP A 469 -7.62 -16.87 1.48
N GLN A 470 -7.34 -15.64 1.05
CA GLN A 470 -6.00 -15.18 0.67
C GLN A 470 -5.00 -15.32 1.84
N CYS A 471 -5.38 -14.88 3.05
CA CYS A 471 -4.56 -15.08 4.24
C CYS A 471 -4.38 -16.57 4.58
N ARG A 472 -5.41 -17.39 4.37
CA ARG A 472 -5.33 -18.84 4.61
C ARG A 472 -4.32 -19.51 3.68
N VAL A 473 -4.35 -19.21 2.38
CA VAL A 473 -3.37 -19.78 1.43
C VAL A 473 -1.98 -19.19 1.66
N ALA A 474 -1.93 -17.89 1.98
CA ALA A 474 -0.90 -17.17 2.73
C ALA A 474 -0.06 -18.06 3.66
N ALA A 475 -0.72 -18.41 4.77
CA ALA A 475 -0.14 -19.10 5.91
C ALA A 475 0.43 -20.48 5.57
N LYS A 476 -0.12 -21.20 4.57
CA LYS A 476 0.36 -22.54 4.18
C LYS A 476 1.84 -22.54 3.79
N TYR A 477 2.35 -21.41 3.29
CA TYR A 477 3.72 -21.26 2.79
C TYR A 477 4.56 -20.31 3.64
N GLY A 478 4.10 -19.98 4.86
CA GLY A 478 4.76 -19.00 5.73
C GLY A 478 4.89 -17.63 5.05
N ALA A 479 3.85 -17.23 4.32
CA ALA A 479 3.77 -15.95 3.63
C ALA A 479 2.66 -15.08 4.25
N GLY A 480 2.51 -13.86 3.75
CA GLY A 480 1.55 -12.88 4.23
C GLY A 480 0.74 -12.18 3.16
N VAL A 481 -0.09 -11.25 3.61
CA VAL A 481 -0.90 -10.38 2.77
C VAL A 481 -0.67 -8.93 3.18
N ARG A 482 -0.37 -8.06 2.21
CA ARG A 482 -0.35 -6.61 2.42
C ARG A 482 -1.58 -5.99 1.75
N ILE A 483 -2.32 -5.18 2.51
CA ILE A 483 -3.56 -4.57 2.06
C ILE A 483 -3.43 -3.05 1.83
N THR A 484 -3.83 -2.59 0.64
CA THR A 484 -3.71 -1.23 0.09
C THR A 484 -4.99 -0.40 0.26
N ASN A 485 -5.31 0.00 1.48
CA ASN A 485 -6.61 0.62 1.77
C ASN A 485 -6.58 1.78 2.75
N GLU A 486 -5.45 2.05 3.41
CA GLU A 486 -5.41 3.07 4.46
C GLU A 486 -5.44 4.50 3.90
N GLY A 487 -5.87 5.43 4.75
CA GLY A 487 -5.79 6.87 4.59
C GLY A 487 -5.64 7.54 5.95
N SER A 488 -6.18 8.75 6.13
CA SER A 488 -6.00 9.50 7.39
C SER A 488 -6.93 9.10 8.55
N ASP A 489 -8.06 8.44 8.28
CA ASP A 489 -9.06 8.14 9.31
C ASP A 489 -8.86 6.74 9.90
N TYR A 490 -8.55 6.65 11.19
CA TYR A 490 -8.30 5.38 11.87
C TYR A 490 -9.50 4.41 11.80
N ALA A 491 -10.72 4.89 12.04
CA ALA A 491 -11.87 4.01 12.14
C ALA A 491 -12.17 3.38 10.76
N LEU A 492 -12.08 4.19 9.70
CA LEU A 492 -12.15 3.70 8.33
C LEU A 492 -11.02 2.71 8.03
N ASN A 493 -9.76 3.08 8.29
CA ASN A 493 -8.57 2.23 8.07
C ASN A 493 -8.74 0.87 8.72
N LEU A 494 -9.22 0.83 9.95
CA LEU A 494 -9.48 -0.41 10.65
C LEU A 494 -10.52 -1.25 9.92
N THR A 495 -11.68 -0.70 9.55
CA THR A 495 -12.74 -1.52 8.96
C THR A 495 -12.33 -2.19 7.65
N VAL A 496 -11.50 -1.53 6.83
CA VAL A 496 -11.01 -2.09 5.57
C VAL A 496 -9.85 -3.06 5.76
N THR A 497 -8.99 -2.86 6.77
CA THR A 497 -7.83 -3.74 7.03
C THR A 497 -8.12 -4.89 8.01
N ARG A 498 -9.16 -4.79 8.83
CA ARG A 498 -9.44 -5.72 9.94
C ARG A 498 -9.71 -7.13 9.45
N TRP A 499 -10.24 -7.31 8.23
CA TRP A 499 -10.49 -8.66 7.70
C TRP A 499 -9.17 -9.41 7.47
N VAL A 500 -8.18 -8.76 6.85
CA VAL A 500 -6.81 -9.28 6.70
C VAL A 500 -6.16 -9.49 8.06
N ALA A 501 -6.21 -8.51 8.96
CA ALA A 501 -5.59 -8.64 10.29
C ALA A 501 -6.18 -9.80 11.12
N SER A 502 -7.50 -9.97 11.10
CA SER A 502 -8.18 -11.02 11.89
C SER A 502 -7.90 -12.40 11.33
N SER A 503 -7.92 -12.54 10.01
CA SER A 503 -7.63 -13.80 9.33
C SER A 503 -6.14 -14.15 9.38
N GLY A 504 -5.24 -13.18 9.20
CA GLY A 504 -3.79 -13.34 9.38
C GLY A 504 -3.45 -13.86 10.76
N LYS A 505 -3.98 -13.21 11.81
CA LYS A 505 -3.85 -13.69 13.20
C LYS A 505 -4.38 -15.11 13.40
N PHE A 506 -5.51 -15.47 12.78
CA PHE A 506 -6.13 -16.78 12.93
C PHE A 506 -5.36 -17.90 12.22
N TYR A 507 -5.00 -17.68 10.96
CA TYR A 507 -4.31 -18.68 10.14
C TYR A 507 -2.80 -18.72 10.37
N GLY A 508 -2.22 -17.67 10.95
CA GLY A 508 -0.77 -17.52 11.13
C GLY A 508 -0.06 -17.00 9.88
N ALA A 509 -0.75 -16.21 9.05
CA ALA A 509 -0.11 -15.49 7.95
C ALA A 509 0.49 -14.18 8.47
N LEU A 510 1.60 -13.75 7.86
CA LEU A 510 2.09 -12.39 8.05
C LEU A 510 1.07 -11.38 7.47
N PHE A 511 1.06 -10.15 7.94
CA PHE A 511 0.28 -9.10 7.28
C PHE A 511 0.84 -7.71 7.49
N GLY A 512 0.61 -6.84 6.52
CA GLY A 512 1.01 -5.44 6.56
C GLY A 512 -0.04 -4.51 5.99
N PHE A 513 0.10 -3.22 6.25
CA PHE A 513 -0.82 -2.19 5.77
C PHE A 513 -0.12 -1.16 4.90
N GLU A 514 -0.86 -0.69 3.90
CA GLU A 514 -0.42 0.28 2.90
C GLU A 514 -1.54 1.29 2.65
N PRO A 515 -1.23 2.58 2.43
CA PRO A 515 -2.25 3.56 2.10
C PRO A 515 -2.69 3.43 0.64
N ALA A 516 -3.96 3.72 0.36
CA ALA A 516 -4.49 3.75 -1.02
C ALA A 516 -4.25 5.10 -1.73
N GLY A 517 -3.65 6.07 -1.06
CA GLY A 517 -3.45 7.42 -1.61
C GLY A 517 -2.78 8.39 -0.63
N THR A 518 -3.08 9.68 -0.83
CA THR A 518 -2.52 10.78 -0.03
C THR A 518 -3.05 10.78 1.40
N GLU A 519 -2.18 11.17 2.33
CA GLU A 519 -2.47 11.25 3.75
C GLU A 519 -2.13 12.63 4.30
N ASP A 520 -2.79 13.00 5.38
CA ASP A 520 -2.45 14.20 6.14
C ASP A 520 -1.60 13.86 7.38
N PHE A 521 -1.19 14.90 8.10
CA PHE A 521 -0.35 14.74 9.29
C PHE A 521 -1.06 14.05 10.47
N TYR A 522 -2.40 14.01 10.51
CA TYR A 522 -3.14 13.22 11.49
C TYR A 522 -3.26 11.74 11.09
N GLY A 523 -3.12 11.42 9.80
CA GLY A 523 -3.05 10.05 9.29
C GLY A 523 -1.84 9.26 9.79
N ILE A 524 -0.69 9.94 9.97
CA ILE A 524 0.55 9.31 10.46
C ILE A 524 0.37 8.58 11.80
N PRO A 525 -0.08 9.22 12.90
CA PRO A 525 -0.33 8.51 14.14
C PRO A 525 -1.48 7.49 14.03
N ALA A 526 -2.50 7.75 13.21
CA ALA A 526 -3.63 6.82 13.03
C ALA A 526 -3.16 5.47 12.46
N ARG A 527 -2.26 5.47 11.48
CA ARG A 527 -1.76 4.25 10.84
C ARG A 527 -0.68 3.55 11.63
N ILE A 528 0.23 4.29 12.28
CA ILE A 528 1.15 3.71 13.26
C ILE A 528 0.35 2.97 14.34
N TYR A 529 -0.71 3.60 14.87
CA TYR A 529 -1.60 2.95 15.81
C TYR A 529 -2.28 1.72 15.20
N ASN A 530 -2.83 1.80 13.99
CA ASN A 530 -3.51 0.67 13.36
C ASN A 530 -2.60 -0.54 13.17
N ALA A 531 -1.39 -0.34 12.64
CA ALA A 531 -0.39 -1.39 12.45
C ALA A 531 -0.07 -2.10 13.78
N THR A 532 0.29 -1.33 14.81
CA THR A 532 0.67 -1.87 16.13
C THR A 532 -0.51 -2.52 16.86
N ALA A 533 -1.67 -1.86 16.88
CA ALA A 533 -2.88 -2.36 17.54
C ALA A 533 -3.40 -3.64 16.87
N SER A 534 -3.22 -3.76 15.55
CA SER A 534 -3.61 -4.96 14.82
C SER A 534 -2.61 -6.12 14.98
N GLY A 535 -1.37 -5.82 15.35
CA GLY A 535 -0.27 -6.78 15.41
C GLY A 535 0.34 -7.07 14.04
N ALA A 536 0.41 -6.06 13.16
CA ALA A 536 1.01 -6.18 11.83
C ALA A 536 2.52 -6.46 11.91
N ASP A 537 3.06 -7.01 10.82
CA ASP A 537 4.48 -7.29 10.62
C ASP A 537 5.17 -6.21 9.76
N GLN A 538 4.37 -5.42 9.04
CA GLN A 538 4.84 -4.36 8.14
C GLN A 538 3.88 -3.16 8.12
N LEU A 539 4.46 -1.96 8.10
CA LEU A 539 3.80 -0.73 7.67
C LEU A 539 4.52 -0.17 6.44
N HIS A 540 3.79 0.00 5.34
CA HIS A 540 4.26 0.69 4.14
C HIS A 540 3.75 2.13 4.10
N ASP A 541 4.57 3.07 3.66
CA ASP A 541 4.19 4.46 3.41
C ASP A 541 4.66 4.93 2.04
N TYR A 542 3.84 5.69 1.29
CA TYR A 542 4.38 6.46 0.18
C TYR A 542 5.25 7.57 0.74
N ASN A 543 6.52 7.62 0.34
CA ASN A 543 7.49 8.56 0.90
C ASN A 543 6.99 10.01 0.94
N THR A 544 6.22 10.45 -0.07
CA THR A 544 5.63 11.78 -0.16
C THR A 544 4.62 12.11 0.94
N ASN A 545 3.94 11.12 1.51
CA ASN A 545 3.00 11.31 2.62
C ASN A 545 3.75 11.65 3.92
N VAL A 546 4.95 11.10 4.11
CA VAL A 546 5.76 11.33 5.31
C VAL A 546 6.68 12.54 5.16
N ILE A 547 7.45 12.63 4.06
CA ILE A 547 8.47 13.67 3.87
C ILE A 547 7.93 14.93 3.16
N GLY A 548 6.64 14.93 2.80
CA GLY A 548 6.02 16.01 2.04
C GLY A 548 5.95 17.36 2.78
N SER A 549 6.07 17.36 4.12
CA SER A 549 6.07 18.56 4.94
C SER A 549 6.82 18.34 6.27
N GLU A 550 7.21 19.43 6.94
CA GLU A 550 7.78 19.35 8.31
C GLU A 550 6.77 18.77 9.30
N LYS A 551 5.49 19.14 9.19
CA LYS A 551 4.42 18.66 10.09
C LYS A 551 4.25 17.14 10.05
N THR A 552 4.30 16.53 8.87
CA THR A 552 4.17 15.07 8.72
C THR A 552 5.40 14.35 9.29
N MET A 553 6.60 14.91 9.10
CA MET A 553 7.83 14.38 9.71
C MET A 553 7.83 14.48 11.23
N ASP A 554 7.36 15.60 11.81
CA ASP A 554 7.19 15.78 13.25
C ASP A 554 6.30 14.68 13.84
N GLN A 555 5.17 14.44 13.19
CA GLN A 555 4.21 13.43 13.61
C GLN A 555 4.80 12.02 13.52
N GLN A 556 5.53 11.72 12.45
CA GLN A 556 6.22 10.45 12.31
C GLN A 556 7.22 10.23 13.45
N ARG A 557 8.14 11.19 13.69
CA ARG A 557 9.15 11.05 14.74
C ARG A 557 8.54 10.97 16.14
N LYS A 558 7.52 11.80 16.44
CA LYS A 558 6.81 11.79 17.73
C LYS A 558 6.20 10.42 18.03
N HIS A 559 5.66 9.75 17.00
CA HIS A 559 4.88 8.52 17.15
C HIS A 559 5.63 7.24 16.77
N PHE A 560 6.80 7.33 16.14
CA PHE A 560 7.55 6.17 15.66
C PHE A 560 7.85 5.14 16.76
N LYS A 561 8.06 5.58 18.02
CA LYS A 561 8.21 4.71 19.20
C LYS A 561 7.03 3.75 19.44
N TYR A 562 5.87 4.04 18.84
CA TYR A 562 4.67 3.20 18.91
C TYR A 562 4.55 2.21 17.76
N LEU A 563 5.49 2.18 16.81
CA LEU A 563 5.51 1.22 15.72
C LEU A 563 6.30 -0.03 16.14
N PHE A 564 5.60 -1.07 16.57
CA PHE A 564 6.20 -2.34 16.96
C PHE A 564 5.20 -3.49 16.85
N HIS A 565 5.70 -4.71 16.69
CA HIS A 565 4.84 -5.89 16.61
C HIS A 565 4.22 -6.21 17.97
N THR A 566 2.94 -6.60 17.98
CA THR A 566 2.20 -6.99 19.19
C THR A 566 1.37 -8.25 18.96
N LYS A 567 0.89 -8.86 20.06
CA LYS A 567 -0.08 -9.95 20.02
C LYS A 567 -1.37 -9.50 20.71
N PRO A 568 -2.22 -8.74 20.01
CA PRO A 568 -3.37 -8.11 20.64
C PRO A 568 -4.34 -9.14 21.21
N VAL A 569 -4.92 -8.80 22.37
CA VAL A 569 -5.90 -9.61 23.09
C VAL A 569 -7.29 -9.09 22.76
N VAL A 570 -7.97 -9.78 21.83
CA VAL A 570 -9.26 -9.33 21.28
C VAL A 570 -10.36 -10.33 21.63
N PRO A 571 -11.04 -10.19 22.78
CA PRO A 571 -12.04 -11.17 23.22
C PRO A 571 -13.36 -11.10 22.43
N ILE A 572 -13.58 -10.05 21.64
CA ILE A 572 -14.82 -9.85 20.87
C ILE A 572 -14.54 -10.13 19.40
N ALA A 573 -15.40 -10.92 18.77
CA ALA A 573 -15.52 -10.99 17.32
C ALA A 573 -16.75 -10.19 16.88
N LEU A 574 -16.65 -9.49 15.76
CA LEU A 574 -17.75 -8.94 15.00
C LEU A 574 -17.96 -9.83 13.76
N TRP A 575 -19.19 -10.28 13.56
CA TRP A 575 -19.57 -11.07 12.40
C TRP A 575 -19.39 -10.25 11.12
N TYR A 576 -18.54 -10.73 10.21
CA TYR A 576 -18.45 -10.21 8.84
C TYR A 576 -19.39 -11.05 7.97
N PRO A 577 -20.55 -10.52 7.52
CA PRO A 577 -21.59 -11.32 6.90
C PRO A 577 -21.32 -11.53 5.39
N ASP A 578 -20.26 -12.26 5.04
CA ASP A 578 -19.77 -12.38 3.66
C ASP A 578 -20.86 -12.91 2.71
N VAL A 579 -21.66 -13.88 3.14
CA VAL A 579 -22.78 -14.40 2.31
C VAL A 579 -23.75 -13.29 1.91
N GLN A 580 -24.10 -12.39 2.84
CA GLN A 580 -24.97 -11.26 2.54
C GLN A 580 -24.26 -10.19 1.71
N MET A 581 -23.02 -9.84 2.06
CA MET A 581 -22.27 -8.79 1.39
C MET A 581 -21.95 -9.13 -0.07
N VAL A 582 -21.72 -10.41 -0.37
CA VAL A 582 -21.56 -10.91 -1.74
C VAL A 582 -22.87 -10.77 -2.53
N MET A 583 -24.01 -11.11 -1.92
CA MET A 583 -25.32 -10.96 -2.56
C MET A 583 -25.67 -9.50 -2.87
N LYS A 584 -25.35 -8.60 -1.95
CA LYS A 584 -25.48 -7.16 -2.13
C LYS A 584 -24.53 -6.44 -1.19
N TRP A 585 -23.61 -5.70 -1.78
CA TRP A 585 -22.74 -4.82 -1.02
C TRP A 585 -23.55 -3.71 -0.32
N ASP A 586 -23.34 -3.53 0.98
CA ASP A 586 -24.09 -2.58 1.81
C ASP A 586 -23.21 -1.92 2.90
N ASP A 587 -23.84 -1.14 3.79
CA ASP A 587 -23.19 -0.27 4.76
C ASP A 587 -22.57 -1.01 5.98
N PHE A 588 -22.27 -2.32 5.88
CA PHE A 588 -21.64 -3.06 6.98
C PHE A 588 -20.36 -2.40 7.51
N LEU A 589 -19.45 -1.97 6.62
CA LEU A 589 -18.18 -1.35 7.03
C LEU A 589 -18.42 -0.07 7.85
N LYS A 590 -19.40 0.75 7.46
CA LYS A 590 -19.81 1.94 8.21
C LYS A 590 -20.40 1.61 9.58
N LYS A 591 -21.14 0.50 9.69
CA LYS A 591 -21.60 -0.01 10.99
C LYS A 591 -20.43 -0.46 11.87
N ALA A 592 -19.48 -1.19 11.29
CA ALA A 592 -18.27 -1.63 12.00
C ALA A 592 -17.41 -0.45 12.47
N GLU A 593 -17.34 0.64 11.68
CA GLU A 593 -16.65 1.89 12.03
C GLU A 593 -17.20 2.47 13.34
N GLY A 594 -18.52 2.63 13.45
CA GLY A 594 -19.17 3.13 14.67
C GLY A 594 -18.96 2.21 15.88
N LEU A 595 -18.99 0.90 15.67
CA LEU A 595 -18.71 -0.07 16.75
C LEU A 595 -17.26 -0.04 17.22
N ARG A 596 -16.31 0.32 16.34
CA ARG A 596 -14.88 0.35 16.69
C ARG A 596 -14.56 1.43 17.72
N ASP A 597 -15.29 2.54 17.71
CA ASP A 597 -15.17 3.59 18.73
C ASP A 597 -15.59 3.06 20.13
N MET A 598 -16.57 2.14 20.16
CA MET A 598 -17.08 1.56 21.41
C MET A 598 -16.17 0.44 21.97
N PHE A 599 -15.64 -0.45 21.12
CA PHE A 599 -14.81 -1.59 21.55
C PHE A 599 -13.95 -2.13 20.40
N ASP A 600 -12.87 -2.86 20.75
CA ASP A 600 -12.03 -3.54 19.77
C ASP A 600 -12.56 -4.95 19.44
N PHE A 601 -12.42 -5.36 18.17
CA PHE A 601 -12.95 -6.63 17.68
C PHE A 601 -12.12 -7.22 16.54
N ASP A 602 -12.16 -8.56 16.44
CA ASP A 602 -11.75 -9.30 15.24
C ASP A 602 -12.96 -9.46 14.30
N PHE A 603 -12.73 -9.48 13.00
CA PHE A 603 -13.72 -10.00 12.05
C PHE A 603 -13.69 -11.52 11.99
N VAL A 604 -14.88 -12.12 11.97
CA VAL A 604 -15.07 -13.54 11.69
C VAL A 604 -16.18 -13.67 10.65
N ASP A 605 -15.82 -14.19 9.48
CA ASP A 605 -16.75 -14.58 8.42
C ASP A 605 -17.15 -16.06 8.50
N GLU A 606 -17.99 -16.50 7.56
CA GLU A 606 -18.44 -17.88 7.38
C GLU A 606 -17.29 -18.88 7.16
N SER A 607 -16.31 -18.54 6.34
CA SER A 607 -15.13 -19.37 6.05
C SER A 607 -14.27 -19.60 7.31
N MET A 608 -14.07 -18.54 8.10
CA MET A 608 -13.32 -18.53 9.34
C MET A 608 -14.07 -19.29 10.44
N ALA A 609 -15.39 -19.08 10.56
CA ALA A 609 -16.24 -19.79 11.52
C ALA A 609 -16.24 -21.30 11.28
N ARG A 610 -16.33 -21.75 10.01
CA ARG A 610 -16.24 -23.18 9.65
C ARG A 610 -14.95 -23.83 10.12
N ARG A 611 -13.85 -23.05 10.14
CA ARG A 611 -12.50 -23.50 10.55
C ARG A 611 -12.21 -23.28 12.04
N GLY A 612 -13.15 -22.71 12.79
CA GLY A 612 -13.05 -22.58 14.24
C GLY A 612 -12.38 -21.30 14.74
N ALA A 613 -12.39 -20.21 13.96
CA ALA A 613 -11.78 -18.93 14.34
C ALA A 613 -12.28 -18.39 15.70
N LEU A 614 -13.56 -18.63 16.02
CA LEU A 614 -14.17 -18.24 17.30
C LEU A 614 -13.51 -18.86 18.54
N GLY A 615 -12.61 -19.84 18.39
CA GLY A 615 -11.80 -20.34 19.50
C GLY A 615 -10.87 -19.27 20.10
N ARG A 616 -10.55 -18.22 19.34
CA ARG A 616 -9.72 -17.08 19.78
C ARG A 616 -10.52 -16.04 20.58
N ASN A 617 -11.82 -15.95 20.33
CA ASN A 617 -12.70 -14.95 20.93
C ASN A 617 -13.55 -15.58 22.06
N LYS A 618 -14.25 -14.74 22.81
CA LYS A 618 -15.15 -15.11 23.92
C LYS A 618 -16.60 -14.67 23.66
N VAL A 619 -16.77 -13.64 22.84
CA VAL A 619 -18.05 -13.07 22.45
C VAL A 619 -18.07 -12.89 20.94
N LEU A 620 -19.20 -13.21 20.31
CA LEU A 620 -19.50 -12.87 18.92
C LEU A 620 -20.65 -11.86 18.93
N VAL A 621 -20.45 -10.71 18.30
CA VAL A 621 -21.49 -9.71 18.03
C VAL A 621 -21.92 -9.87 16.57
N ILE A 622 -23.23 -10.03 16.35
CA ILE A 622 -23.85 -10.01 15.03
C ILE A 622 -24.69 -8.73 14.96
N ALA A 623 -24.15 -7.69 14.32
CA ALA A 623 -24.82 -6.40 14.13
C ALA A 623 -25.38 -6.21 12.71
N HIS A 624 -25.17 -7.21 11.85
CA HIS A 624 -25.56 -7.20 10.46
C HIS A 624 -25.54 -8.61 9.87
N GLY A 625 -26.15 -8.79 8.69
CA GLY A 625 -26.24 -10.10 8.04
C GLY A 625 -27.38 -10.96 8.57
N TYR A 626 -28.48 -11.07 7.82
CA TYR A 626 -29.61 -11.93 8.19
C TYR A 626 -29.73 -13.20 7.33
N VAL A 627 -28.95 -13.30 6.24
CA VAL A 627 -28.84 -14.53 5.44
C VAL A 627 -27.52 -15.22 5.75
N MET A 628 -27.57 -16.51 6.09
CA MET A 628 -26.37 -17.30 6.35
C MET A 628 -26.54 -18.76 5.92
N GLU A 629 -25.43 -19.47 5.79
CA GLU A 629 -25.46 -20.90 5.49
C GLU A 629 -25.87 -21.73 6.71
N ASN A 630 -26.64 -22.80 6.47
CA ASN A 630 -27.15 -23.66 7.55
C ASN A 630 -26.02 -24.35 8.34
N ASP A 631 -24.92 -24.68 7.68
CA ASP A 631 -23.77 -25.30 8.34
C ASP A 631 -23.05 -24.31 9.27
N VAL A 632 -22.99 -23.03 8.89
CA VAL A 632 -22.45 -21.94 9.72
C VAL A 632 -23.30 -21.74 10.97
N ALA A 633 -24.63 -21.65 10.83
CA ALA A 633 -25.54 -21.53 11.97
C ALA A 633 -25.34 -22.69 12.98
N LYS A 634 -25.14 -23.92 12.48
CA LYS A 634 -24.80 -25.08 13.33
C LYS A 634 -23.47 -24.91 14.05
N LYS A 635 -22.44 -24.34 13.41
CA LYS A 635 -21.13 -24.06 14.02
C LYS A 635 -21.25 -23.01 15.13
N LEU A 636 -21.98 -21.92 14.87
CA LEU A 636 -22.24 -20.87 15.86
C LEU A 636 -23.00 -21.43 17.07
N ALA A 637 -24.07 -22.19 16.85
CA ALA A 637 -24.83 -22.85 17.90
C ALA A 637 -23.96 -23.84 18.71
N ALA A 638 -23.11 -24.63 18.04
CA ALA A 638 -22.20 -25.55 18.72
C ALA A 638 -21.17 -24.82 19.60
N TRP A 639 -20.63 -23.70 19.12
CA TRP A 639 -19.70 -22.87 19.89
C TRP A 639 -20.39 -22.24 21.11
N ALA A 640 -21.61 -21.71 20.95
CA ALA A 640 -22.40 -21.21 22.07
C ALA A 640 -22.69 -22.29 23.12
N LYS A 641 -23.09 -23.50 22.71
CA LYS A 641 -23.29 -24.65 23.63
C LYS A 641 -22.07 -24.96 24.50
N GLN A 642 -20.87 -24.69 23.99
CA GLN A 642 -19.60 -24.96 24.69
C GLN A 642 -19.15 -23.81 25.61
N GLY A 643 -19.86 -22.68 25.64
CA GLY A 643 -19.54 -21.54 26.51
C GLY A 643 -19.29 -20.22 25.75
N GLY A 644 -19.39 -20.24 24.42
CA GLY A 644 -19.40 -19.03 23.60
C GLY A 644 -20.62 -18.15 23.90
N ARG A 645 -20.51 -16.86 23.64
CA ARG A 645 -21.59 -15.88 23.84
C ARG A 645 -21.88 -15.20 22.51
N ILE A 646 -23.11 -15.24 22.05
CA ILE A 646 -23.55 -14.56 20.83
C ILE A 646 -24.52 -13.46 21.23
N ILE A 647 -24.24 -12.25 20.78
CA ILE A 647 -25.10 -11.07 20.94
C ILE A 647 -25.56 -10.66 19.55
N VAL A 648 -26.87 -10.59 19.34
CA VAL A 648 -27.47 -10.16 18.08
C VAL A 648 -28.08 -8.77 18.25
N MET A 649 -27.76 -7.84 17.37
CA MET A 649 -28.28 -6.47 17.35
C MET A 649 -28.65 -6.12 15.90
N ASP A 650 -29.70 -5.33 15.69
CA ASP A 650 -30.13 -4.87 14.36
C ASP A 650 -30.37 -5.98 13.31
N VAL A 651 -30.67 -7.19 13.76
CA VAL A 651 -31.03 -8.33 12.90
C VAL A 651 -32.29 -8.97 13.45
N ASP A 652 -33.42 -8.74 12.78
CA ASP A 652 -34.74 -9.18 13.23
C ASP A 652 -34.90 -10.70 13.22
N ARG A 653 -34.47 -11.34 12.13
CA ARG A 653 -34.63 -12.78 11.92
C ARG A 653 -33.62 -13.32 10.91
N PHE A 654 -33.00 -14.45 11.23
CA PHE A 654 -32.11 -15.15 10.31
C PHE A 654 -32.88 -16.04 9.31
N GLN A 655 -32.31 -16.21 8.12
CA GLN A 655 -32.78 -17.18 7.13
C GLN A 655 -31.60 -17.88 6.44
N SER A 656 -31.85 -19.07 5.90
CA SER A 656 -30.86 -19.77 5.07
C SER A 656 -30.73 -19.12 3.69
N VAL A 657 -29.67 -19.47 2.96
CA VAL A 657 -29.53 -19.13 1.54
C VAL A 657 -30.80 -19.52 0.77
N GLU A 658 -31.33 -20.71 1.02
CA GLU A 658 -32.56 -21.25 0.41
C GLU A 658 -33.85 -20.63 0.97
N GLY A 659 -33.77 -19.60 1.82
CA GLY A 659 -34.94 -18.88 2.34
C GLY A 659 -35.70 -19.59 3.46
N THR A 660 -35.10 -20.59 4.11
CA THR A 660 -35.73 -21.31 5.24
C THR A 660 -35.41 -20.65 6.58
N SER A 661 -36.23 -20.89 7.62
CA SER A 661 -35.99 -20.39 8.99
C SER A 661 -34.90 -21.16 9.75
N ALA A 662 -34.26 -22.16 9.15
CA ALA A 662 -33.38 -23.09 9.84
C ALA A 662 -32.25 -22.40 10.66
N PRO A 663 -31.59 -21.31 10.18
CA PRO A 663 -30.62 -20.59 11.00
C PRO A 663 -31.24 -19.92 12.23
N GLU A 664 -32.43 -19.32 12.10
CA GLU A 664 -33.15 -18.72 13.23
C GLU A 664 -33.54 -19.79 14.24
N ASP A 665 -34.14 -20.90 13.78
CA ASP A 665 -34.60 -21.98 14.66
C ASP A 665 -33.42 -22.67 15.39
N LEU A 666 -32.23 -22.65 14.81
CA LEU A 666 -31.01 -23.16 15.44
C LEU A 666 -30.48 -22.22 16.53
N LEU A 667 -30.44 -20.91 16.26
CA LEU A 667 -29.85 -19.91 17.16
C LEU A 667 -30.84 -19.46 18.25
N PHE A 668 -32.13 -19.44 17.95
CA PHE A 668 -33.22 -19.03 18.82
C PHE A 668 -34.36 -20.08 18.85
N PRO A 669 -34.10 -21.32 19.32
CA PRO A 669 -35.09 -22.41 19.32
C PRO A 669 -36.32 -22.13 20.20
N GLU A 670 -36.19 -21.27 21.21
CA GLU A 670 -37.27 -20.83 22.10
C GLU A 670 -37.80 -19.42 21.74
N GLY A 671 -37.31 -18.85 20.63
CA GLY A 671 -37.59 -17.48 20.22
C GLY A 671 -36.68 -16.43 20.88
N ARG A 672 -36.91 -15.17 20.50
CA ARG A 672 -36.17 -13.99 20.99
C ARG A 672 -36.83 -13.45 22.29
N PRO A 673 -36.05 -12.83 23.21
CA PRO A 673 -34.68 -12.36 23.03
C PRO A 673 -33.61 -13.42 23.24
N GLY A 674 -33.96 -14.71 23.36
CA GLY A 674 -33.01 -15.78 23.66
C GLY A 674 -32.62 -15.82 25.13
N GLY A 675 -31.51 -16.47 25.45
CA GLY A 675 -31.05 -16.67 26.82
C GLY A 675 -29.89 -17.65 26.93
N GLN A 676 -29.92 -18.48 27.97
CA GLN A 676 -28.91 -19.51 28.18
C GLN A 676 -28.98 -20.54 27.04
N TYR A 677 -27.81 -20.88 26.47
CA TYR A 677 -27.70 -21.80 25.35
C TYR A 677 -26.58 -22.81 25.64
N GLY A 678 -26.93 -23.93 26.29
CA GLY A 678 -25.95 -24.86 26.85
C GLY A 678 -25.13 -24.21 27.98
N LYS A 679 -23.80 -24.20 27.85
CA LYS A 679 -22.89 -23.52 28.80
C LYS A 679 -22.69 -22.03 28.48
N GLY A 680 -23.13 -21.58 27.31
CA GLY A 680 -23.01 -20.21 26.84
C GLY A 680 -24.35 -19.51 26.77
N TYR A 681 -24.42 -18.49 25.92
CA TYR A 681 -25.60 -17.65 25.74
C TYR A 681 -25.77 -17.25 24.28
N ILE A 682 -27.01 -17.16 23.84
CA ILE A 682 -27.40 -16.50 22.59
C ILE A 682 -28.55 -15.57 22.94
N TYR A 683 -28.39 -14.28 22.72
CA TYR A 683 -29.47 -13.32 22.96
C TYR A 683 -29.45 -12.15 21.98
N SER A 684 -30.61 -11.56 21.74
CA SER A 684 -30.76 -10.31 20.99
C SER A 684 -30.93 -9.13 21.93
N VAL A 685 -30.29 -8.01 21.58
CA VAL A 685 -30.42 -6.72 22.27
C VAL A 685 -31.16 -5.72 21.37
N ALA A 686 -31.85 -4.76 21.98
CA ALA A 686 -32.66 -3.79 21.24
C ALA A 686 -31.82 -2.72 20.53
N ASP A 687 -30.72 -2.29 21.13
CA ASP A 687 -29.92 -1.16 20.66
C ASP A 687 -28.47 -1.21 21.17
N ARG A 688 -27.69 -0.17 20.83
CA ARG A 688 -26.29 -0.01 21.23
C ARG A 688 -26.10 0.20 22.73
N GLU A 689 -27.07 0.77 23.44
CA GLU A 689 -26.98 0.98 24.89
C GLU A 689 -27.10 -0.35 25.64
N GLU A 690 -28.05 -1.21 25.20
CA GLU A 690 -28.13 -2.55 25.76
C GLU A 690 -26.89 -3.40 25.38
N LEU A 691 -26.39 -3.28 24.14
CA LEU A 691 -25.12 -3.92 23.74
C LEU A 691 -23.97 -3.53 24.68
N LYS A 692 -23.82 -2.21 24.94
CA LYS A 692 -22.81 -1.65 25.85
C LYS A 692 -22.89 -2.25 27.24
N VAL A 693 -24.08 -2.26 27.84
CA VAL A 693 -24.30 -2.82 29.19
C VAL A 693 -23.89 -4.29 29.23
N ARG A 694 -24.32 -5.06 28.23
CA ARG A 694 -24.07 -6.50 28.16
C ARG A 694 -22.59 -6.84 27.95
N LEU A 695 -21.91 -6.14 27.05
CA LEU A 695 -20.48 -6.32 26.83
C LEU A 695 -19.68 -5.99 28.09
N THR A 696 -20.01 -4.88 28.76
CA THR A 696 -19.41 -4.48 30.03
C THR A 696 -19.51 -5.60 31.08
N GLU A 697 -20.71 -6.15 31.28
CA GLU A 697 -20.96 -7.25 32.23
C GLU A 697 -20.16 -8.51 31.88
N ILE A 698 -20.12 -8.87 30.59
CA ILE A 698 -19.43 -10.07 30.12
C ILE A 698 -17.92 -9.93 30.28
N LEU A 699 -17.33 -8.83 29.80
CA LEU A 699 -15.90 -8.60 29.88
C LEU A 699 -15.43 -8.55 31.33
N TRP A 700 -16.20 -7.90 32.21
CA TRP A 700 -15.95 -7.88 33.65
C TRP A 700 -15.92 -9.28 34.25
N LYS A 701 -16.97 -10.10 34.00
CA LYS A 701 -17.06 -11.48 34.50
C LYS A 701 -15.95 -12.38 33.96
N LEU A 702 -15.47 -12.10 32.76
CA LEU A 702 -14.36 -12.83 32.12
C LEU A 702 -12.97 -12.31 32.55
N GLY A 703 -12.90 -11.24 33.34
CA GLY A 703 -11.66 -10.71 33.89
C GLY A 703 -10.82 -9.88 32.91
N TYR A 704 -11.44 -9.36 31.85
CA TYR A 704 -10.79 -8.41 30.93
C TYR A 704 -10.84 -6.97 31.49
N PRO A 705 -9.93 -6.08 31.07
CA PRO A 705 -10.06 -4.65 31.33
C PRO A 705 -11.38 -4.13 30.74
N VAL A 706 -12.11 -3.33 31.52
CA VAL A 706 -13.36 -2.71 31.10
C VAL A 706 -13.18 -1.20 31.14
N TYR A 707 -13.14 -0.59 29.96
CA TYR A 707 -13.15 0.85 29.78
C TYR A 707 -14.56 1.34 29.44
N GLU A 708 -14.75 2.65 29.38
CA GLU A 708 -16.01 3.24 28.92
C GLU A 708 -16.29 2.83 27.47
N ILE A 709 -17.25 1.93 27.27
CA ILE A 709 -17.76 1.55 25.95
C ILE A 709 -18.70 2.67 25.48
N ALA A 710 -18.19 3.59 24.65
CA ALA A 710 -18.94 4.74 24.13
C ALA A 710 -18.31 5.25 22.83
N GLU A 711 -19.10 5.99 22.03
CA GLU A 711 -18.59 6.71 20.87
C GLU A 711 -18.03 8.07 21.32
N ASN A 712 -16.77 8.07 21.75
CA ASN A 712 -16.11 9.26 22.33
C ASN A 712 -14.80 9.62 21.63
N GLY A 713 -14.45 8.90 20.56
CA GLY A 713 -13.21 9.10 19.81
C GLY A 713 -11.96 8.56 20.48
N LEU A 714 -12.09 7.68 21.48
CA LEU A 714 -10.98 6.97 22.11
C LEU A 714 -10.99 5.50 21.68
N PHE A 715 -10.09 5.17 20.77
CA PHE A 715 -9.93 3.82 20.29
C PHE A 715 -8.95 3.09 21.21
N VAL A 716 -9.42 2.05 21.88
CA VAL A 716 -8.62 1.26 22.83
C VAL A 716 -8.34 -0.11 22.24
N THR A 717 -7.12 -0.60 22.37
CA THR A 717 -6.74 -2.00 22.07
C THR A 717 -5.87 -2.55 23.18
N GLN A 718 -6.17 -3.76 23.63
CA GLN A 718 -5.33 -4.47 24.58
C GLN A 718 -4.19 -5.18 23.85
N ILE A 719 -2.95 -4.72 24.04
CA ILE A 719 -1.77 -5.27 23.34
C ILE A 719 -1.01 -6.31 24.18
N GLU A 720 -1.17 -6.28 25.50
CA GLU A 720 -0.66 -7.30 26.43
C GLU A 720 -1.64 -7.49 27.62
N LYS A 721 -1.36 -8.43 28.52
CA LYS A 721 -2.25 -8.76 29.65
C LYS A 721 -2.59 -7.55 30.54
N ASP A 722 -1.65 -6.64 30.73
CA ASP A 722 -1.73 -5.46 31.58
C ASP A 722 -1.32 -4.16 30.85
N ARG A 723 -1.41 -4.15 29.51
CA ARG A 723 -1.04 -3.00 28.67
C ARG A 723 -2.10 -2.70 27.62
N LEU A 724 -2.52 -1.45 27.55
CA LEU A 724 -3.46 -0.93 26.56
C LEU A 724 -2.78 0.14 25.71
N LEU A 725 -3.14 0.19 24.44
CA LEU A 725 -2.80 1.29 23.54
C LEU A 725 -4.08 2.04 23.19
N VAL A 726 -4.06 3.36 23.36
CA VAL A 726 -5.21 4.24 23.09
C VAL A 726 -4.84 5.25 22.02
N TYR A 727 -5.65 5.37 20.98
CA TYR A 727 -5.58 6.46 20.01
C TYR A 727 -6.76 7.40 20.20
N SER A 728 -6.49 8.71 20.29
CA SER A 728 -7.51 9.74 20.37
C SER A 728 -7.68 10.42 19.02
N LYS A 729 -8.88 10.36 18.42
CA LYS A 729 -9.22 11.20 17.24
C LYS A 729 -9.61 12.62 17.62
N ASN A 730 -9.78 12.91 18.90
CA ASN A 730 -10.21 14.21 19.40
C ASN A 730 -9.08 15.24 19.28
N GLU A 731 -9.42 16.51 19.05
CA GLU A 731 -8.43 17.62 19.09
C GLU A 731 -7.99 17.92 20.53
N GLU A 732 -8.91 17.78 21.49
CA GLU A 732 -8.66 18.02 22.91
C GLU A 732 -8.36 16.72 23.67
N ASP A 733 -7.66 16.85 24.78
CA ASP A 733 -7.41 15.76 25.71
C ASP A 733 -8.72 15.19 26.26
N ARG A 734 -8.75 13.88 26.46
CA ARG A 734 -9.91 13.16 26.99
C ARG A 734 -9.48 12.14 28.03
N ASP A 735 -10.20 12.10 29.13
CA ASP A 735 -9.97 11.09 30.15
C ASP A 735 -10.66 9.77 29.80
N ILE A 736 -9.96 8.67 30.00
CA ILE A 736 -10.52 7.32 29.96
C ILE A 736 -10.52 6.70 31.35
N THR A 737 -11.67 6.14 31.74
CA THR A 737 -11.80 5.34 32.95
C THR A 737 -11.66 3.87 32.62
N ILE A 738 -10.71 3.19 33.27
CA ILE A 738 -10.45 1.75 33.09
C ILE A 738 -10.64 1.03 34.42
N ASN A 739 -11.44 -0.03 34.42
CA ASN A 739 -11.59 -0.94 35.54
C ASN A 739 -10.91 -2.28 35.22
N TYR A 740 -9.94 -2.66 36.04
CA TYR A 740 -9.22 -3.94 35.88
C TYR A 740 -8.88 -4.54 37.24
N LYS A 741 -9.27 -5.80 37.46
CA LYS A 741 -9.05 -6.53 38.73
C LYS A 741 -9.53 -5.77 39.98
N GLY A 742 -10.67 -5.08 39.88
CA GLY A 742 -11.24 -4.30 41.00
C GLY A 742 -10.61 -2.92 41.23
N LYS A 743 -9.57 -2.55 40.47
CA LYS A 743 -8.97 -1.21 40.50
C LYS A 743 -9.56 -0.35 39.39
N LYS A 744 -10.00 0.86 39.75
CA LYS A 744 -10.41 1.91 38.82
C LYS A 744 -9.24 2.88 38.62
N THR A 745 -8.84 3.08 37.37
CA THR A 745 -7.78 4.01 36.96
C THR A 745 -8.39 5.03 35.98
N VAL A 746 -8.05 6.30 36.14
CA VAL A 746 -8.39 7.37 35.17
C VAL A 746 -7.09 7.83 34.54
N VAL A 747 -7.04 7.86 33.21
CA VAL A 747 -5.86 8.28 32.44
C VAL A 747 -6.28 9.37 31.47
N SER A 748 -5.53 10.47 31.42
CA SER A 748 -5.74 11.51 30.41
C SER A 748 -5.02 11.12 29.13
N CYS A 749 -5.76 11.05 28.03
CA CYS A 749 -5.26 10.76 26.70
C CYS A 749 -5.19 12.06 25.90
N GLU A 750 -3.99 12.43 25.49
CA GLU A 750 -3.76 13.64 24.69
C GLU A 750 -4.52 13.54 23.35
N GLY A 751 -5.00 14.68 22.86
CA GLY A 751 -5.67 14.79 21.55
C GLY A 751 -4.75 14.39 20.39
N LYS A 752 -5.32 13.78 19.33
CA LYS A 752 -4.63 13.41 18.08
C LYS A 752 -3.33 12.61 18.26
N THR A 753 -3.23 11.82 19.32
CA THR A 753 -2.00 11.06 19.64
C THR A 753 -2.31 9.66 20.18
N ILE A 754 -1.22 8.92 20.43
CA ILE A 754 -1.22 7.57 20.97
C ILE A 754 -0.74 7.62 22.42
N THR A 755 -1.53 7.03 23.32
CA THR A 755 -1.22 6.85 24.74
C THR A 755 -1.00 5.36 25.04
N ASP A 756 0.14 5.03 25.65
CA ASP A 756 0.46 3.67 26.13
C ASP A 756 0.20 3.59 27.64
N ILE A 757 -0.70 2.68 28.04
CA ILE A 757 -1.23 2.59 29.40
C ILE A 757 -0.88 1.22 29.99
N LYS A 758 -0.19 1.23 31.14
CA LYS A 758 0.03 0.05 31.97
C LYS A 758 -0.97 0.01 33.14
N LEU A 759 -1.68 -1.11 33.32
CA LEU A 759 -2.86 -1.24 34.22
C LEU A 759 -2.54 -1.54 35.69
#